data_AF-A0A8H6XUW8-F1
#
_entry.id   AF-A0A8H6XUW8-F1
#
_cell.length_a   1.000
_cell.length_b   1.000
_cell.length_c   1.000
_cell.angle_alpha   90.00
_cell.angle_beta   90.00
_cell.angle_gamma   90.00
#
_symmetry.space_group_name_H-M   'P 1'
#
loop_
_entity.id
_entity.type
_entity.pdbx_description
1 polymer ?
#
loop_
_entity_poly.entity_id
_entity_poly.type
_entity_poly.pdbx_seq_one_letter_code
_entity_poly.pdbx_strand_id
1 'polypeptide(L)'
;MSGTQAYQWLAPVTGPAGIDWVTAAWAVVISQRIGVWYMGSTEEDEIPTTMSQRRTSRSAGTWILALILAALTIPSFILSGSPLPVVSSETVSSFNVGCVLPTQFKDNTPSINDYIDASVALSSKVSGTKLLLWPEARFRTRPFIIMGHTGGVSFEETIIDAGGRTISRMGMALISGEGVHEPIYYKRFLVPIAESFALAPGTSPPSIFTLPLRDPDHSKKPKWGDRTIDVTASVCLDFAMPGPFRDLESKPTLILAPARTWDPAIGHRMWAEVNQRAAEIGSLALWCDGGKGGVSGVAGGGYNEIFQVGGGSWYRAVGIPYPSDRIRKFYARIGDASVVFASWFFLFGSIVFRMTASRLKKTQLYAMAVKFYDWAIRTRPIDLQHPTTGQSSLLPSRSARSLYGPVSSTRSNLPSDPVRRPFLSPSLGSFQFITSDDLPIPLDDSPKIPRLLPPSSPLDVSAVPLKGPSHSKENRPAHKSSESDSPSVCKADVQPTAKPLLAVSSNAHSDPAAFVPSIPDFEPGLPPIPEDLRASLNSIHMDFTGKQAAEVVDFGGEVDYSGHRWFQDAPPKQPPAQQSVGTPYVPLPGVIEQNEAFEFALSAAPNVLYARYKQYGQLGVLAWCSEFGELIDNLKDLGFKGNMFVATRTQALRTCEELLKLTKHSLDLKMQIIVMYLSSQVARLRRFLDGDKTWDDYPEPQFPDYKKYSNLAGEFA
;
A
#
# COMPACT_ATOMS: atom_id res chain seq x y z
N MET A 1 2.21 -14.47 -11.43
CA MET A 1 3.46 -13.69 -11.65
C MET A 1 3.14 -12.54 -12.61
N SER A 2 3.51 -11.30 -12.30
CA SER A 2 3.12 -10.09 -13.03
C SER A 2 3.89 -9.81 -14.33
N GLY A 3 4.81 -10.69 -14.75
CA GLY A 3 5.69 -10.46 -15.91
C GLY A 3 6.76 -9.38 -15.73
N THR A 4 6.65 -8.53 -14.70
CA THR A 4 7.58 -7.42 -14.41
C THR A 4 8.90 -7.86 -13.74
N GLN A 5 9.05 -9.15 -13.42
CA GLN A 5 10.24 -9.68 -12.74
C GLN A 5 11.54 -9.43 -13.53
N ALA A 6 11.49 -9.47 -14.86
CA ALA A 6 12.64 -9.17 -15.72
C ALA A 6 13.13 -7.71 -15.61
N TYR A 7 12.33 -6.82 -15.01
CA TYR A 7 12.64 -5.41 -14.83
C TYR A 7 12.86 -5.02 -13.37
N GLN A 8 12.83 -5.97 -12.43
CA GLN A 8 13.02 -5.68 -11.00
C GLN A 8 14.39 -5.05 -10.67
N TRP A 9 15.40 -5.28 -11.51
CA TRP A 9 16.70 -4.63 -11.39
C TRP A 9 16.64 -3.10 -11.51
N LEU A 10 15.55 -2.54 -12.07
CA LEU A 10 15.32 -1.10 -12.15
C LEU A 10 14.83 -0.48 -10.83
N ALA A 11 14.28 -1.28 -9.91
CA ALA A 11 13.70 -0.75 -8.66
C ALA A 11 14.72 0.05 -7.81
N PRO A 12 15.97 -0.40 -7.59
CA PRO A 12 16.97 0.39 -6.86
C PRO A 12 17.38 1.71 -7.54
N VAL A 13 17.12 1.87 -8.85
CA VAL A 13 17.57 3.01 -9.67
C VAL A 13 16.43 3.99 -9.91
N THR A 14 15.27 3.49 -10.31
CA THR A 14 14.14 4.32 -10.76
C THR A 14 12.87 4.14 -9.93
N GLY A 15 12.89 3.19 -8.99
CA GLY A 15 11.74 2.88 -8.15
C GLY A 15 10.54 2.32 -8.92
N PRO A 16 9.31 2.56 -8.43
CA PRO A 16 8.06 2.09 -9.05
C PRO A 16 7.90 2.65 -10.46
N ALA A 17 8.17 3.94 -10.60
CA ALA A 17 7.84 4.69 -11.79
C ALA A 17 8.65 4.24 -13.02
N GLY A 18 9.84 3.68 -12.84
CA GLY A 18 10.57 3.03 -13.93
C GLY A 18 9.91 1.74 -14.42
N ILE A 19 9.35 0.94 -13.51
CA ILE A 19 8.61 -0.28 -13.85
C ILE A 19 7.28 0.08 -14.54
N ASP A 20 6.59 1.11 -14.04
CA ASP A 20 5.37 1.63 -14.66
C ASP A 20 5.64 2.17 -16.07
N TRP A 21 6.75 2.89 -16.26
CA TRP A 21 7.17 3.36 -17.57
C TRP A 21 7.42 2.21 -18.55
N VAL A 22 8.14 1.16 -18.12
CA VAL A 22 8.38 -0.03 -18.96
C VAL A 22 7.05 -0.71 -19.32
N THR A 23 6.14 -0.83 -18.36
CA THR A 23 4.82 -1.43 -18.56
C THR A 23 3.98 -0.63 -19.56
N ALA A 24 3.95 0.69 -19.40
CA ALA A 24 3.28 1.60 -20.34
C ALA A 24 3.91 1.53 -21.74
N ALA A 25 5.24 1.45 -21.83
CA ALA A 25 5.95 1.32 -23.10
C ALA A 25 5.60 0.01 -23.83
N TRP A 26 5.51 -1.12 -23.11
CA TRP A 26 5.01 -2.37 -23.68
C TRP A 26 3.57 -2.27 -24.15
N ALA A 27 2.69 -1.60 -23.37
CA ALA A 27 1.30 -1.39 -23.77
C ALA A 27 1.19 -0.59 -25.09
N VAL A 28 2.06 0.41 -25.29
CA VAL A 28 2.14 1.15 -26.56
C VAL A 28 2.59 0.25 -27.71
N VAL A 29 3.64 -0.55 -27.51
CA VAL A 29 4.12 -1.50 -28.53
C VAL A 29 3.04 -2.50 -28.91
N ILE A 30 2.37 -3.10 -27.93
CA ILE A 30 1.34 -4.12 -28.14
C ILE A 30 0.11 -3.51 -28.81
N SER A 31 -0.39 -2.37 -28.33
CA SER A 31 -1.56 -1.71 -28.91
C SER A 31 -1.34 -1.31 -30.38
N GLN A 32 -0.15 -0.84 -30.73
CA GLN A 32 0.20 -0.52 -32.12
C GLN A 32 0.27 -1.79 -32.99
N ARG A 33 0.79 -2.89 -32.45
CA ARG A 33 0.82 -4.18 -33.15
C ARG A 33 -0.57 -4.74 -33.39
N ILE A 34 -1.40 -4.75 -32.35
CA ILE A 34 -2.78 -5.21 -32.44
C ILE A 34 -3.57 -4.32 -33.40
N GLY A 35 -3.36 -3.00 -33.37
CA GLY A 35 -4.00 -2.07 -34.32
C GLY A 35 -3.66 -2.38 -35.78
N VAL A 36 -2.39 -2.60 -36.10
CA VAL A 36 -1.95 -3.00 -37.45
C VAL A 36 -2.52 -4.36 -37.85
N TRP A 37 -2.58 -5.30 -36.92
CA TRP A 37 -3.13 -6.64 -37.18
C TRP A 37 -4.66 -6.61 -37.39
N TYR A 38 -5.38 -5.87 -36.56
CA TYR A 38 -6.85 -5.82 -36.55
C TYR A 38 -7.41 -4.98 -37.71
N MET A 39 -6.76 -3.86 -38.06
CA MET A 39 -7.22 -3.01 -39.17
C MET A 39 -6.93 -3.61 -40.56
N GLY A 40 -6.25 -4.76 -40.61
CA GLY A 40 -5.74 -5.34 -41.85
C GLY A 40 -4.60 -4.51 -42.45
N SER A 41 -3.74 -5.14 -43.25
CA SER A 41 -2.99 -4.35 -44.22
C SER A 41 -4.03 -3.76 -45.16
N THR A 42 -4.27 -2.44 -45.09
CA THR A 42 -4.99 -1.74 -46.17
C THR A 42 -4.25 -2.08 -47.46
N GLU A 43 -4.77 -3.07 -48.18
CA GLU A 43 -4.39 -3.30 -49.56
C GLU A 43 -4.68 -2.01 -50.32
N GLU A 44 -3.82 -1.73 -51.29
CA GLU A 44 -3.55 -0.42 -51.87
C GLU A 44 -4.71 0.09 -52.74
N ASP A 45 -5.86 0.36 -52.14
CA ASP A 45 -6.89 1.15 -52.80
C ASP A 45 -6.35 2.59 -52.94
N GLU A 46 -6.13 2.97 -54.19
CA GLU A 46 -5.57 4.18 -54.82
C GLU A 46 -5.80 5.55 -54.12
N ILE A 47 -5.37 5.71 -52.86
CA ILE A 47 -5.40 7.01 -52.17
C ILE A 47 -4.17 7.84 -52.60
N PRO A 48 -4.34 9.15 -52.93
CA PRO A 48 -3.28 10.01 -53.46
C PRO A 48 -1.97 9.98 -52.66
N THR A 49 -0.87 9.87 -53.41
CA THR A 49 0.51 9.59 -52.98
C THR A 49 1.09 10.54 -51.93
N THR A 50 0.44 11.69 -51.67
CA THR A 50 0.96 12.75 -50.79
C THR A 50 0.70 12.52 -49.30
N MET A 51 -0.26 11.66 -48.90
CA MET A 51 -0.49 11.32 -47.48
C MET A 51 0.19 10.02 -47.01
N SER A 52 0.63 9.16 -47.94
CA SER A 52 1.22 7.85 -47.61
C SER A 52 2.57 7.96 -46.88
N GLN A 53 3.34 9.03 -47.13
CA GLN A 53 4.69 9.18 -46.59
C GLN A 53 4.75 9.38 -45.05
N ARG A 54 3.64 9.76 -44.41
CA ARG A 54 3.57 9.89 -42.94
C ARG A 54 3.31 8.55 -42.21
N ARG A 55 2.77 7.53 -42.89
CA ARG A 55 2.41 6.25 -42.24
C ARG A 55 3.62 5.34 -42.00
N THR A 56 4.59 5.29 -42.92
CA THR A 56 5.77 4.40 -42.80
C THR A 56 6.69 4.78 -41.64
N SER A 57 6.87 6.08 -41.37
CA SER A 57 7.74 6.57 -40.29
C SER A 57 7.27 6.18 -38.88
N ARG A 58 5.96 5.95 -38.66
CA ARG A 58 5.45 5.58 -37.34
C ARG A 58 5.84 4.16 -36.95
N SER A 59 5.88 3.22 -37.91
CA SER A 59 6.18 1.80 -37.64
C SER A 59 7.60 1.56 -37.08
N ALA A 60 8.59 2.31 -37.57
CA ALA A 60 9.99 2.15 -37.17
C ALA A 60 10.23 2.50 -35.70
N GLY A 61 9.58 3.55 -35.17
CA GLY A 61 9.71 3.95 -33.77
C GLY A 61 9.20 2.87 -32.80
N THR A 62 8.10 2.20 -33.16
CA THR A 62 7.51 1.12 -32.36
C THR A 62 8.44 -0.10 -32.26
N TRP A 63 9.11 -0.43 -33.37
CA TRP A 63 10.09 -1.52 -33.44
C TRP A 63 11.33 -1.21 -32.60
N ILE A 64 11.86 0.01 -32.71
CA ILE A 64 13.01 0.44 -31.91
C ILE A 64 12.66 0.39 -30.42
N LEU A 65 11.48 0.89 -30.03
CA LEU A 65 11.03 0.81 -28.65
C LEU A 65 10.94 -0.65 -28.16
N ALA A 66 10.35 -1.55 -28.95
CA ALA A 66 10.28 -2.96 -28.62
C ALA A 66 11.68 -3.60 -28.42
N LEU A 67 12.64 -3.25 -29.28
CA LEU A 67 14.03 -3.72 -29.15
C LEU A 67 14.71 -3.17 -27.88
N ILE A 68 14.47 -1.90 -27.53
CA ILE A 68 14.99 -1.30 -26.29
C ILE A 68 14.38 -2.01 -25.08
N LEU A 69 13.08 -2.26 -25.07
CA LEU A 69 12.41 -2.94 -23.96
C LEU A 69 12.89 -4.39 -23.80
N ALA A 70 13.15 -5.09 -24.91
CA ALA A 70 13.77 -6.41 -24.90
C ALA A 70 15.23 -6.35 -24.42
N ALA A 71 16.01 -5.35 -24.84
CA ALA A 71 17.37 -5.17 -24.35
C ALA A 71 17.42 -4.86 -22.84
N LEU A 72 16.43 -4.12 -22.32
CA LEU A 72 16.27 -3.83 -20.89
C LEU A 72 16.00 -5.08 -20.04
N THR A 73 15.64 -6.23 -20.62
CA THR A 73 15.54 -7.49 -19.87
C THR A 73 16.91 -8.15 -19.66
N ILE A 74 17.92 -7.83 -20.47
CA ILE A 74 19.25 -8.48 -20.43
C ILE A 74 19.89 -8.42 -19.03
N PRO A 75 19.89 -7.28 -18.31
CA PRO A 75 20.51 -7.21 -16.99
C PRO A 75 19.90 -8.18 -15.98
N SER A 76 18.63 -8.57 -16.09
CA SER A 76 18.02 -9.53 -15.16
C SER A 76 18.67 -10.92 -15.19
N PHE A 77 19.25 -11.30 -16.33
CA PHE A 77 19.96 -12.57 -16.50
C PHE A 77 21.40 -12.53 -15.95
N ILE A 78 21.94 -11.33 -15.74
CA ILE A 78 23.34 -11.13 -15.28
C ILE A 78 23.36 -10.74 -13.81
N LEU A 79 22.45 -9.85 -13.42
CA LEU A 79 22.29 -9.30 -12.07
C LEU A 79 21.29 -10.10 -11.24
N SER A 80 21.11 -11.39 -11.55
CA SER A 80 20.14 -12.24 -10.85
C SER A 80 20.41 -12.15 -9.36
N GLY A 81 19.53 -11.44 -8.65
CA GLY A 81 19.60 -11.21 -7.22
C GLY A 81 19.25 -12.51 -6.52
N SER A 82 20.11 -13.52 -6.63
CA SER A 82 19.95 -14.75 -5.90
C SER A 82 20.17 -14.44 -4.42
N PRO A 83 19.41 -15.06 -3.51
CA PRO A 83 19.60 -14.86 -2.09
C PRO A 83 21.04 -15.22 -1.71
N LEU A 84 21.63 -14.46 -0.80
CA LEU A 84 22.95 -14.79 -0.26
C LEU A 84 22.90 -16.17 0.42
N PRO A 85 23.97 -16.98 0.29
CA PRO A 85 24.01 -18.30 0.90
C PRO A 85 23.89 -18.19 2.43
N VAL A 86 23.16 -19.11 3.03
CA VAL A 86 22.91 -19.16 4.49
C VAL A 86 24.13 -19.73 5.25
N VAL A 87 25.24 -19.97 4.58
CA VAL A 87 26.46 -20.49 5.22
C VAL A 87 27.21 -19.33 5.83
N SER A 88 27.38 -19.35 7.16
CA SER A 88 28.21 -18.38 7.87
C SER A 88 29.64 -18.39 7.32
N SER A 89 30.07 -17.27 6.78
CA SER A 89 31.39 -17.03 6.23
C SER A 89 31.97 -15.71 6.79
N GLU A 90 33.16 -15.35 6.33
CA GLU A 90 33.76 -14.04 6.65
C GLU A 90 32.98 -12.87 6.01
N THR A 91 32.23 -13.13 4.94
CA THR A 91 31.49 -12.12 4.17
C THR A 91 29.97 -12.17 4.35
N VAL A 92 29.44 -13.27 4.89
CA VAL A 92 28.00 -13.47 5.10
C VAL A 92 27.74 -14.05 6.48
N SER A 93 26.80 -13.46 7.22
CA SER A 93 26.34 -13.96 8.51
C SER A 93 24.99 -14.64 8.33
N SER A 94 24.87 -15.89 8.79
CA SER A 94 23.56 -16.54 8.90
C SER A 94 22.78 -15.93 10.05
N PHE A 95 21.54 -15.53 9.79
CA PHE A 95 20.67 -14.90 10.78
C PHE A 95 19.27 -15.51 10.72
N ASN A 96 18.72 -15.94 11.86
CA ASN A 96 17.38 -16.51 11.89
C ASN A 96 16.35 -15.42 12.12
N VAL A 97 15.39 -15.31 11.19
CA VAL A 97 14.22 -14.46 11.31
C VAL A 97 12.97 -15.34 11.43
N GLY A 98 11.94 -14.86 12.13
CA GLY A 98 10.69 -15.60 12.23
C GLY A 98 9.50 -14.71 12.49
N CYS A 99 8.32 -15.24 12.19
CA CYS A 99 7.04 -14.59 12.42
C CYS A 99 6.23 -15.45 13.39
N VAL A 100 5.71 -14.81 14.44
CA VAL A 100 4.98 -15.48 15.51
C VAL A 100 3.48 -15.35 15.25
N LEU A 101 2.84 -16.45 14.83
CA LEU A 101 1.41 -16.51 14.49
C LEU A 101 0.79 -17.74 15.18
N PRO A 102 0.22 -17.60 16.38
CA PRO A 102 -0.35 -18.75 17.09
C PRO A 102 -1.53 -19.35 16.31
N THR A 103 -1.66 -20.68 16.31
CA THR A 103 -2.46 -21.45 15.32
C THR A 103 -3.90 -21.78 15.73
N GLN A 104 -4.35 -21.44 16.94
CA GLN A 104 -5.61 -21.96 17.47
C GLN A 104 -6.33 -20.93 18.34
N PHE A 105 -7.55 -20.49 17.94
CA PHE A 105 -8.40 -19.69 18.83
C PHE A 105 -9.85 -20.13 18.74
N LYS A 106 -10.45 -20.39 19.91
CA LYS A 106 -11.92 -20.52 20.05
C LYS A 106 -12.63 -19.17 19.82
N ASP A 107 -11.94 -18.07 20.14
CA ASP A 107 -12.54 -16.72 20.21
C ASP A 107 -12.02 -15.76 19.13
N ASN A 108 -11.45 -16.26 18.03
CA ASN A 108 -10.93 -15.50 16.86
C ASN A 108 -9.84 -14.43 17.13
N THR A 109 -9.44 -14.15 18.37
CA THR A 109 -8.36 -13.18 18.68
C THR A 109 -7.31 -13.76 19.63
N PRO A 110 -6.02 -13.81 19.24
CA PRO A 110 -4.95 -14.21 20.15
C PRO A 110 -4.81 -13.30 21.34
N SER A 111 -4.62 -13.90 22.51
CA SER A 111 -4.15 -13.22 23.71
C SER A 111 -2.64 -12.99 23.66
N ILE A 112 -2.14 -12.11 24.52
CA ILE A 112 -0.69 -11.89 24.68
C ILE A 112 0.05 -13.17 25.08
N ASN A 113 -0.57 -14.02 25.91
CA ASN A 113 0.02 -15.27 26.36
C ASN A 113 0.21 -16.25 25.20
N ASP A 114 -0.73 -16.28 24.24
CA ASP A 114 -0.60 -17.14 23.07
C ASP A 114 0.62 -16.75 22.21
N TYR A 115 0.90 -15.45 22.10
CA TYR A 115 2.11 -14.98 21.41
C TYR A 115 3.38 -15.27 22.21
N ILE A 116 3.35 -15.20 23.54
CA ILE A 116 4.47 -15.59 24.40
C ILE A 116 4.76 -17.08 24.23
N ASP A 117 3.74 -17.93 24.35
CA ASP A 117 3.86 -19.38 24.22
C ASP A 117 4.34 -19.77 22.82
N ALA A 118 3.79 -19.13 21.77
CA ALA A 118 4.25 -19.34 20.40
C ALA A 118 5.70 -18.86 20.20
N SER A 119 6.11 -17.77 20.85
CA SER A 119 7.50 -17.28 20.81
C SER A 119 8.45 -18.24 21.53
N VAL A 120 8.07 -18.79 22.69
CA VAL A 120 8.85 -19.78 23.43
C VAL A 120 8.96 -21.08 22.63
N ALA A 121 7.86 -21.56 22.06
CA ALA A 121 7.84 -22.74 21.23
C ALA A 121 8.72 -22.57 19.97
N LEU A 122 8.64 -21.43 19.30
CA LEU A 122 9.49 -21.14 18.14
C LEU A 122 10.96 -21.02 18.54
N SER A 123 11.23 -20.34 19.66
CA SER A 123 12.58 -20.22 20.22
C SER A 123 13.20 -21.57 20.57
N SER A 124 12.45 -22.52 21.12
CA SER A 124 12.99 -23.86 21.42
C SER A 124 13.43 -24.66 20.18
N LYS A 125 12.86 -24.36 19.01
CA LYS A 125 13.11 -25.11 17.75
C LYS A 125 14.34 -24.62 16.99
N VAL A 126 14.80 -23.41 17.25
CA VAL A 126 15.87 -22.76 16.48
C VAL A 126 17.10 -22.59 17.35
N SER A 127 18.27 -22.99 16.87
CA SER A 127 19.56 -22.69 17.50
C SER A 127 20.13 -21.35 17.00
N GLY A 128 20.77 -20.57 17.86
CA GLY A 128 21.45 -19.32 17.51
C GLY A 128 20.61 -18.03 17.65
N THR A 129 21.14 -16.93 17.13
CA THR A 129 20.54 -15.59 17.20
C THR A 129 19.25 -15.53 16.39
N LYS A 130 18.17 -15.07 17.03
CA LYS A 130 16.83 -15.00 16.46
C LYS A 130 16.30 -13.59 16.57
N LEU A 131 15.67 -13.14 15.49
CA LEU A 131 14.73 -12.04 15.54
C LEU A 131 13.32 -12.55 15.25
N LEU A 132 12.48 -12.55 16.28
CA LEU A 132 11.09 -12.96 16.16
C LEU A 132 10.20 -11.73 16.01
N LEU A 133 9.37 -11.67 14.99
CA LEU A 133 8.44 -10.58 14.77
C LEU A 133 7.02 -11.02 15.13
N TRP A 134 6.37 -10.24 15.97
CA TRP A 134 4.93 -10.34 16.19
C TRP A 134 4.21 -9.51 15.13
N PRO A 135 3.05 -9.95 14.64
CA PRO A 135 2.25 -9.19 13.69
C PRO A 135 1.70 -7.90 14.32
N GLU A 136 1.00 -7.09 13.54
CA GLU A 136 0.30 -5.92 14.07
C GLU A 136 -0.85 -6.35 14.99
N ALA A 137 -0.79 -5.94 16.25
CA ALA A 137 -1.74 -6.34 17.28
C ALA A 137 -2.01 -5.20 18.26
N ARG A 138 -3.23 -5.16 18.79
CA ARG A 138 -3.68 -4.15 19.76
C ARG A 138 -3.38 -4.63 21.18
N PHE A 139 -2.11 -4.60 21.57
CA PHE A 139 -1.72 -4.77 22.96
C PHE A 139 -1.64 -3.40 23.64
N ARG A 140 -2.48 -3.17 24.66
CA ARG A 140 -2.48 -1.90 25.43
C ARG A 140 -1.33 -1.79 26.42
N THR A 141 -0.80 -2.93 26.86
CA THR A 141 0.33 -2.99 27.78
C THR A 141 1.58 -3.30 26.98
N ARG A 142 2.68 -2.57 27.23
CA ARG A 142 3.99 -2.94 26.72
C ARG A 142 4.29 -4.38 27.16
N PRO A 143 4.52 -5.32 26.22
CA PRO A 143 4.79 -6.69 26.58
C PRO A 143 6.03 -6.75 27.46
N PHE A 144 5.91 -7.42 28.60
CA PHE A 144 7.05 -7.67 29.46
C PHE A 144 7.94 -8.76 28.83
N ILE A 145 9.22 -8.44 28.73
CA ILE A 145 10.41 -9.29 28.49
C ILE A 145 10.11 -10.68 27.90
N ILE A 146 10.41 -10.84 26.61
CA ILE A 146 10.53 -12.18 26.00
C ILE A 146 11.86 -12.76 26.47
N MET A 147 11.82 -13.83 27.28
CA MET A 147 13.03 -14.40 27.87
C MET A 147 14.04 -14.86 26.80
N GLY A 148 15.20 -14.20 26.76
CA GLY A 148 16.41 -14.65 26.06
C GLY A 148 16.50 -14.40 24.55
N HIS A 149 15.56 -13.67 23.94
CA HIS A 149 15.52 -13.47 22.48
C HIS A 149 15.20 -12.04 22.10
N THR A 150 15.73 -11.59 20.96
CA THR A 150 15.33 -10.30 20.39
C THR A 150 14.00 -10.48 19.66
N GLY A 151 13.00 -9.71 20.05
CA GLY A 151 11.66 -9.74 19.47
C GLY A 151 11.20 -8.35 19.05
N GLY A 152 10.64 -8.23 17.85
CA GLY A 152 9.89 -7.05 17.43
C GLY A 152 8.43 -7.21 17.81
N VAL A 153 7.90 -6.29 18.62
CA VAL A 153 6.51 -6.34 19.07
C VAL A 153 5.79 -5.04 18.75
N SER A 154 4.63 -5.16 18.11
CA SER A 154 3.71 -4.05 17.89
C SER A 154 2.86 -3.83 19.15
N PHE A 155 2.53 -2.57 19.46
CA PHE A 155 1.72 -2.22 20.62
C PHE A 155 0.91 -0.95 20.36
N GLU A 156 -0.21 -0.79 21.07
CA GLU A 156 -0.99 0.43 21.08
C GLU A 156 -0.62 1.26 22.31
N GLU A 157 -0.15 2.48 22.10
CA GLU A 157 0.17 3.42 23.17
C GLU A 157 -0.91 4.47 23.28
N THR A 158 -1.40 4.68 24.50
CA THR A 158 -2.36 5.74 24.79
C THR A 158 -1.64 6.90 25.46
N ILE A 159 -1.63 8.06 24.81
CA ILE A 159 -1.07 9.32 25.31
C ILE A 159 -2.20 10.29 25.67
N ILE A 160 -1.97 11.13 26.68
CA ILE A 160 -2.86 12.24 27.01
C ILE A 160 -2.27 13.47 26.33
N ASP A 161 -3.00 14.04 25.39
CA ASP A 161 -2.61 15.27 24.69
C ASP A 161 -2.62 16.48 25.64
N ALA A 162 -1.97 17.58 25.24
CA ALA A 162 -1.94 18.83 26.00
C ALA A 162 -3.35 19.37 26.33
N GLY A 163 -4.34 19.06 25.48
CA GLY A 163 -5.75 19.36 25.72
C GLY A 163 -6.51 18.38 26.63
N GLY A 164 -5.81 17.45 27.30
CA GLY A 164 -6.42 16.41 28.15
C GLY A 164 -7.13 15.30 27.39
N ARG A 165 -7.08 15.29 26.05
CA ARG A 165 -7.70 14.26 25.21
C ARG A 165 -6.83 13.01 25.17
N THR A 166 -7.44 11.87 25.41
CA THR A 166 -6.79 10.57 25.26
C THR A 166 -6.67 10.22 23.79
N ILE A 167 -5.44 10.09 23.29
CA ILE A 167 -5.12 9.75 21.91
C ILE A 167 -4.34 8.44 21.91
N SER A 168 -4.79 7.45 21.14
CA SER A 168 -4.03 6.23 20.93
C SER A 168 -3.13 6.34 19.70
N ARG A 169 -1.98 5.68 19.69
CA ARG A 169 -1.10 5.54 18.52
C ARG A 169 -0.57 4.11 18.44
N MET A 170 -0.35 3.62 17.22
CA MET A 170 0.24 2.29 17.00
C MET A 170 1.75 2.41 16.91
N GLY A 171 2.47 1.66 17.73
CA GLY A 171 3.93 1.66 17.81
C GLY A 171 4.52 0.28 17.61
N MET A 172 5.84 0.26 17.44
CA MET A 172 6.65 -0.95 17.42
C MET A 172 7.90 -0.76 18.28
N ALA A 173 8.19 -1.74 19.13
CA ALA A 173 9.39 -1.79 19.97
C ALA A 173 10.21 -3.04 19.66
N LEU A 174 11.53 -2.92 19.82
CA LEU A 174 12.42 -4.08 19.92
C LEU A 174 12.61 -4.40 21.39
N ILE A 175 12.37 -5.66 21.75
CA ILE A 175 12.60 -6.21 23.07
C ILE A 175 13.81 -7.12 22.95
N SER A 176 14.82 -6.91 23.78
CA SER A 176 15.98 -7.78 23.91
C SER A 176 16.03 -8.40 25.30
N GLY A 177 16.86 -9.43 25.49
CA GLY A 177 17.11 -10.00 26.82
C GLY A 177 17.71 -8.98 27.81
N GLU A 178 18.33 -7.92 27.30
CA GLU A 178 18.89 -6.81 28.10
C GLU A 178 17.84 -5.78 28.53
N GLY A 179 16.63 -5.84 27.98
CA GLY A 179 15.55 -4.90 28.29
C GLY A 179 14.72 -4.53 27.07
N VAL A 180 13.73 -3.68 27.30
CA VAL A 180 12.93 -3.07 26.23
C VAL A 180 13.72 -1.89 25.67
N HIS A 181 14.14 -1.97 24.41
CA HIS A 181 14.70 -0.81 23.73
C HIS A 181 13.58 0.20 23.42
N GLU A 182 13.95 1.47 23.26
CA GLU A 182 13.01 2.53 22.91
C GLU A 182 12.15 2.15 21.69
N PRO A 183 10.90 2.64 21.63
CA PRO A 183 10.05 2.43 20.46
C PRO A 183 10.76 2.92 19.21
N ILE A 184 10.94 2.02 18.24
CA ILE A 184 11.69 2.31 17.01
C ILE A 184 10.82 3.04 16.00
N TYR A 185 9.50 2.84 16.10
CA TYR A 185 8.60 3.36 15.08
C TYR A 185 7.18 3.55 15.61
N TYR A 186 6.51 4.60 15.14
CA TYR A 186 5.07 4.80 15.26
C TYR A 186 4.46 4.89 13.86
N LYS A 187 3.35 4.20 13.65
CA LYS A 187 2.64 4.10 12.37
C LYS A 187 2.28 5.49 11.85
N ARG A 188 2.77 5.85 10.67
CA ARG A 188 2.61 7.20 10.10
C ARG A 188 1.35 7.29 9.23
N PHE A 189 1.03 6.22 8.50
CA PHE A 189 -0.08 6.18 7.57
C PHE A 189 -1.16 5.24 8.08
N LEU A 190 -2.17 5.85 8.69
CA LEU A 190 -3.34 5.15 9.22
C LEU A 190 -4.26 4.71 8.08
N VAL A 191 -4.86 3.52 8.23
CA VAL A 191 -5.90 3.06 7.31
C VAL A 191 -7.08 4.03 7.36
N PRO A 192 -7.48 4.64 6.22
CA PRO A 192 -8.61 5.55 6.19
C PRO A 192 -9.86 4.88 6.76
N ILE A 193 -10.62 5.60 7.58
CA ILE A 193 -11.87 5.15 8.21
C ILE A 193 -11.67 4.11 9.32
N ALA A 194 -10.82 3.10 9.13
CA ALA A 194 -10.64 2.03 10.12
C ALA A 194 -9.79 2.48 11.32
N GLU A 195 -8.76 3.30 11.08
CA GLU A 195 -7.79 3.71 12.10
C GLU A 195 -7.83 5.20 12.38
N SER A 196 -8.11 6.02 11.37
CA SER A 196 -8.03 7.49 11.44
C SER A 196 -8.94 8.15 12.49
N PHE A 197 -9.99 7.46 12.95
CA PHE A 197 -10.89 7.98 13.99
C PHE A 197 -10.48 7.59 15.42
N ALA A 198 -9.63 6.57 15.57
CA ALA A 198 -9.26 6.01 16.87
C ALA A 198 -7.77 6.19 17.21
N LEU A 199 -6.93 6.36 16.18
CA LEU A 199 -5.49 6.47 16.30
C LEU A 199 -5.01 7.82 15.77
N ALA A 200 -3.98 8.38 16.39
CA ALA A 200 -3.19 9.46 15.82
C ALA A 200 -1.99 8.90 15.05
N PRO A 201 -1.63 9.53 13.91
CA PRO A 201 -0.45 9.14 13.15
C PRO A 201 0.82 9.52 13.91
N GLY A 202 1.86 8.70 13.77
CA GLY A 202 3.22 9.02 14.18
C GLY A 202 3.79 10.15 13.32
N THR A 203 4.45 11.11 13.96
CA THR A 203 5.12 12.24 13.29
C THR A 203 6.62 12.04 13.16
N SER A 204 7.21 11.18 13.99
CA SER A 204 8.64 10.88 13.97
C SER A 204 9.02 10.10 12.71
N PRO A 205 10.12 10.47 12.02
CA PRO A 205 10.65 9.64 10.94
C PRO A 205 11.09 8.28 11.48
N PRO A 206 11.16 7.24 10.64
CA PRO A 206 11.70 5.94 11.05
C PRO A 206 13.14 6.08 11.54
N SER A 207 13.49 5.40 12.63
CA SER A 207 14.86 5.35 13.15
C SER A 207 15.57 4.04 12.76
N ILE A 208 16.89 4.03 12.87
CA ILE A 208 17.72 2.84 12.68
C ILE A 208 18.26 2.41 14.04
N PHE A 209 18.04 1.15 14.38
CA PHE A 209 18.55 0.51 15.58
C PHE A 209 19.63 -0.51 15.22
N THR A 210 20.80 -0.39 15.82
CA THR A 210 21.92 -1.32 15.58
C THR A 210 21.84 -2.47 16.58
N LEU A 211 21.44 -3.65 16.11
CA LEU A 211 21.31 -4.86 16.92
C LEU A 211 22.63 -5.67 16.90
N PRO A 212 23.27 -5.93 18.05
CA PRO A 212 24.43 -6.80 18.12
C PRO A 212 24.04 -8.26 17.82
N LEU A 213 24.79 -8.92 16.96
CA LEU A 213 24.60 -10.34 16.64
C LEU A 213 25.37 -11.21 17.63
N ARG A 214 24.65 -12.07 18.36
CA ARG A 214 25.29 -13.08 19.21
C ARG A 214 26.05 -14.11 18.36
N ASP A 215 27.21 -14.51 18.87
CA ASP A 215 28.09 -15.52 18.28
C ASP A 215 27.36 -16.88 18.20
N PRO A 216 27.35 -17.57 17.04
CA PRO A 216 26.82 -18.92 16.97
C PRO A 216 27.57 -19.87 17.90
N ASP A 217 26.86 -20.81 18.53
CA ASP A 217 27.40 -21.70 19.59
C ASP A 217 28.61 -22.56 19.15
N HIS A 218 28.93 -22.61 17.86
CA HIS A 218 29.98 -23.44 17.28
C HIS A 218 31.15 -22.65 16.65
N SER A 219 31.16 -21.31 16.69
CA SER A 219 32.32 -20.53 16.19
C SER A 219 33.47 -20.53 17.18
N LYS A 220 34.69 -20.75 16.69
CA LYS A 220 35.90 -20.49 17.48
C LYS A 220 36.07 -18.96 17.61
N LYS A 221 36.13 -18.46 18.86
CA LYS A 221 36.08 -17.05 19.30
C LYS A 221 37.35 -16.18 19.03
N PRO A 222 37.94 -16.18 17.83
CA PRO A 222 38.48 -14.86 17.40
C PRO A 222 37.93 -14.36 16.06
N LYS A 223 37.13 -15.14 15.33
CA LYS A 223 36.69 -14.76 13.96
C LYS A 223 35.33 -14.07 13.86
N TRP A 224 34.45 -14.21 14.86
CA TRP A 224 33.10 -13.66 14.75
C TRP A 224 33.09 -12.13 14.86
N GLY A 225 33.81 -11.55 15.83
CA GLY A 225 33.88 -10.09 16.03
C GLY A 225 32.54 -9.48 16.49
N ASP A 226 32.54 -8.16 16.73
CA ASP A 226 31.34 -7.39 17.10
C ASP A 226 30.48 -7.13 15.86
N ARG A 227 29.87 -8.19 15.32
CA ARG A 227 28.95 -8.05 14.19
C ARG A 227 27.65 -7.41 14.65
N THR A 228 27.23 -6.39 13.94
CA THR A 228 25.95 -5.73 14.19
C THR A 228 25.10 -5.72 12.93
N ILE A 229 23.78 -5.64 13.09
CA ILE A 229 22.84 -5.43 11.99
C ILE A 229 22.01 -4.18 12.25
N ASP A 230 21.85 -3.37 11.20
CA ASP A 230 21.03 -2.17 11.27
C ASP A 230 19.58 -2.54 10.95
N VAL A 231 18.68 -2.31 11.90
CA VAL A 231 17.28 -2.68 11.84
C VAL A 231 16.41 -1.43 11.84
N THR A 232 15.37 -1.40 11.02
CA THR A 232 14.32 -0.37 11.07
C THR A 232 12.95 -1.01 11.05
N ALA A 233 11.90 -0.22 11.19
CA ALA A 233 10.52 -0.71 11.21
C ALA A 233 9.60 0.18 10.38
N SER A 234 8.51 -0.42 9.90
CA SER A 234 7.39 0.23 9.23
C SER A 234 6.16 -0.67 9.37
N VAL A 235 4.95 -0.12 9.48
CA VAL A 235 3.77 -0.91 9.92
C VAL A 235 2.70 -0.94 8.83
N CYS A 236 2.36 -2.15 8.39
CA CYS A 236 1.22 -2.42 7.49
C CYS A 236 1.14 -1.49 6.27
N LEU A 237 0.17 -0.55 6.27
CA LEU A 237 -0.16 0.32 5.12
C LEU A 237 0.99 1.29 4.78
N ASP A 238 1.91 1.54 5.71
CA ASP A 238 3.07 2.40 5.47
C ASP A 238 3.90 1.95 4.24
N PHE A 239 3.92 0.66 3.92
CA PHE A 239 4.62 0.12 2.73
C PHE A 239 3.97 0.47 1.39
N ALA A 240 2.67 0.79 1.39
CA ALA A 240 1.97 1.22 0.18
C ALA A 240 2.33 2.67 -0.20
N MET A 241 2.92 3.44 0.72
CA MET A 241 3.33 4.81 0.45
C MET A 241 4.67 4.83 -0.31
N PRO A 242 4.86 5.76 -1.26
CA PRO A 242 6.14 5.95 -1.91
C PRO A 242 7.16 6.54 -0.91
N GLY A 243 8.34 5.94 -0.84
CA GLY A 243 9.45 6.41 0.00
C GLY A 243 9.19 6.45 1.52
N PRO A 244 8.65 5.38 2.15
CA PRO A 244 8.39 5.37 3.59
C PRO A 244 9.67 5.49 4.43
N PHE A 245 10.82 5.30 3.79
CA PHE A 245 12.16 5.28 4.37
C PHE A 245 13.08 6.37 3.81
N ARG A 246 12.53 7.38 3.12
CA ARG A 246 13.32 8.48 2.54
C ARG A 246 14.11 9.25 3.61
N ASP A 247 13.53 9.35 4.79
CA ASP A 247 14.08 10.09 5.94
C ASP A 247 15.20 9.32 6.66
N LEU A 248 15.47 8.06 6.29
CA LEU A 248 16.57 7.28 6.89
C LEU A 248 17.94 7.85 6.48
N GLU A 249 18.81 8.02 7.47
CA GLU A 249 20.19 8.49 7.26
C GLU A 249 21.01 7.52 6.39
N SER A 250 20.85 6.22 6.64
CA SER A 250 21.57 5.14 5.97
C SER A 250 20.66 3.98 5.58
N LYS A 251 21.19 3.05 4.78
CA LYS A 251 20.45 1.85 4.35
C LYS A 251 20.36 0.85 5.52
N PRO A 252 19.15 0.48 5.99
CA PRO A 252 19.01 -0.56 7.01
C PRO A 252 19.34 -1.92 6.39
N THR A 253 19.85 -2.85 7.19
CA THR A 253 20.09 -4.22 6.76
C THR A 253 18.77 -5.01 6.72
N LEU A 254 17.93 -4.81 7.74
CA LEU A 254 16.65 -5.50 7.91
C LEU A 254 15.53 -4.52 8.27
N ILE A 255 14.39 -4.66 7.60
CA ILE A 255 13.16 -3.91 7.85
C ILE A 255 12.17 -4.86 8.52
N LEU A 256 11.65 -4.47 9.68
CA LEU A 256 10.59 -5.20 10.35
C LEU A 256 9.24 -4.65 9.92
N ALA A 257 8.37 -5.54 9.48
CA ALA A 257 7.15 -5.19 8.80
C ALA A 257 5.95 -5.95 9.40
N PRO A 258 5.55 -5.61 10.64
CA PRO A 258 4.34 -6.17 11.23
C PRO A 258 3.11 -5.66 10.50
N ALA A 259 2.15 -6.54 10.28
CA ALA A 259 0.90 -6.21 9.59
C ALA A 259 -0.28 -7.03 10.11
N ARG A 260 -1.49 -6.57 9.79
CA ARG A 260 -2.73 -7.31 10.00
C ARG A 260 -3.73 -6.97 8.92
N THR A 261 -3.65 -7.67 7.80
CA THR A 261 -4.60 -7.48 6.69
C THR A 261 -5.93 -8.17 6.99
N TRP A 262 -7.02 -7.62 6.47
CA TRP A 262 -8.37 -8.17 6.72
C TRP A 262 -8.82 -9.19 5.66
N ASP A 263 -8.06 -9.33 4.57
CA ASP A 263 -8.38 -10.20 3.44
C ASP A 263 -7.09 -10.77 2.80
N PRO A 264 -7.05 -12.05 2.42
CA PRO A 264 -5.88 -12.66 1.79
C PRO A 264 -5.42 -11.98 0.50
N ALA A 265 -6.35 -11.50 -0.33
CA ALA A 265 -6.01 -10.80 -1.56
C ALA A 265 -5.30 -9.47 -1.26
N ILE A 266 -5.68 -8.80 -0.17
CA ILE A 266 -5.00 -7.60 0.32
C ILE A 266 -3.64 -7.97 0.90
N GLY A 267 -3.54 -9.07 1.65
CA GLY A 267 -2.27 -9.64 2.10
C GLY A 267 -1.28 -9.85 0.96
N HIS A 268 -1.72 -10.45 -0.15
CA HIS A 268 -0.89 -10.64 -1.34
C HIS A 268 -0.47 -9.33 -2.03
N ARG A 269 -1.35 -8.32 -2.05
CA ARG A 269 -1.03 -6.99 -2.59
C ARG A 269 -0.02 -6.26 -1.71
N MET A 270 -0.24 -6.24 -0.41
CA MET A 270 0.67 -5.64 0.57
C MET A 270 2.03 -6.34 0.56
N TRP A 271 2.07 -7.66 0.42
CA TRP A 271 3.31 -8.41 0.23
C TRP A 271 4.10 -7.92 -1.00
N ALA A 272 3.42 -7.68 -2.12
CA ALA A 272 4.07 -7.16 -3.33
C ALA A 272 4.67 -5.76 -3.09
N GLU A 273 3.95 -4.87 -2.39
CA GLU A 273 4.44 -3.55 -2.00
C GLU A 273 5.67 -3.66 -1.08
N VAL A 274 5.63 -4.53 -0.07
CA VAL A 274 6.75 -4.74 0.86
C VAL A 274 7.99 -5.24 0.12
N ASN A 275 7.81 -6.20 -0.78
CA ASN A 275 8.90 -6.69 -1.62
C ASN A 275 9.48 -5.59 -2.51
N GLN A 276 8.62 -4.74 -3.06
CA GLN A 276 9.05 -3.60 -3.85
C GLN A 276 9.84 -2.59 -3.01
N ARG A 277 9.38 -2.21 -1.81
CA ARG A 277 10.12 -1.27 -0.93
C ARG A 277 11.45 -1.84 -0.46
N ALA A 278 11.51 -3.14 -0.17
CA ALA A 278 12.75 -3.82 0.16
C ALA A 278 13.76 -3.75 -1.02
N ALA A 279 13.30 -3.95 -2.25
CA ALA A 279 14.11 -3.85 -3.46
C ALA A 279 14.60 -2.41 -3.75
N GLU A 280 13.71 -1.41 -3.59
CA GLU A 280 14.02 0.02 -3.79
C GLU A 280 15.20 0.49 -2.92
N ILE A 281 15.25 0.02 -1.67
CA ILE A 281 16.28 0.42 -0.70
C ILE A 281 17.48 -0.53 -0.75
N GLY A 282 17.28 -1.76 -1.23
CA GLY A 282 18.30 -2.81 -1.22
C GLY A 282 18.50 -3.42 0.17
N SER A 283 17.40 -3.57 0.93
CA SER A 283 17.34 -4.16 2.27
C SER A 283 16.57 -5.47 2.26
N LEU A 284 16.67 -6.24 3.35
CA LEU A 284 15.75 -7.34 3.63
C LEU A 284 14.50 -6.80 4.35
N ALA A 285 13.34 -7.41 4.14
CA ALA A 285 12.12 -7.13 4.88
C ALA A 285 11.52 -8.42 5.45
N LEU A 286 11.24 -8.44 6.75
CA LEU A 286 10.52 -9.50 7.44
C LEU A 286 9.06 -9.08 7.59
N TRP A 287 8.18 -9.67 6.79
CA TRP A 287 6.75 -9.38 6.78
C TRP A 287 5.97 -10.42 7.58
N CYS A 288 5.29 -9.96 8.62
CA CYS A 288 4.53 -10.80 9.53
C CYS A 288 3.08 -10.31 9.62
N ASP A 289 2.19 -10.97 8.90
CA ASP A 289 0.79 -10.59 8.76
C ASP A 289 -0.11 -11.48 9.64
N GLY A 290 -0.63 -10.90 10.72
CA GLY A 290 -1.55 -11.54 11.66
C GLY A 290 -3.02 -11.50 11.23
N GLY A 291 -3.27 -11.09 9.99
CA GLY A 291 -4.57 -11.06 9.35
C GLY A 291 -5.23 -12.43 9.21
N LYS A 292 -6.56 -12.46 9.06
CA LYS A 292 -7.27 -13.71 8.74
C LYS A 292 -6.92 -14.12 7.30
N GLY A 293 -6.09 -15.16 7.17
CA GLY A 293 -5.51 -15.54 5.88
C GLY A 293 -4.41 -14.57 5.42
N GLY A 294 -3.79 -13.84 6.36
CA GLY A 294 -2.67 -12.95 6.10
C GLY A 294 -1.48 -13.67 5.46
N VAL A 295 -0.68 -12.94 4.71
CA VAL A 295 0.46 -13.48 3.97
C VAL A 295 1.74 -13.09 4.69
N SER A 296 2.63 -14.02 5.03
CA SER A 296 3.88 -13.75 5.74
C SER A 296 5.08 -14.31 4.98
N GLY A 297 6.21 -13.60 5.02
CA GLY A 297 7.40 -13.99 4.24
C GLY A 297 8.65 -13.14 4.51
N VAL A 298 9.72 -13.43 3.76
CA VAL A 298 10.92 -12.57 3.69
C VAL A 298 11.11 -12.04 2.27
N ALA A 299 11.28 -10.73 2.15
CA ALA A 299 11.41 -10.04 0.86
C ALA A 299 12.72 -9.26 0.76
N GLY A 300 13.15 -8.96 -0.47
CA GLY A 300 14.41 -8.24 -0.75
C GLY A 300 15.66 -9.11 -0.60
N GLY A 301 16.83 -8.55 -0.92
CA GLY A 301 18.12 -9.29 -0.84
C GLY A 301 18.15 -10.62 -1.61
N GLY A 302 17.31 -10.74 -2.64
CA GLY A 302 17.10 -11.96 -3.43
C GLY A 302 16.04 -12.93 -2.92
N TYR A 303 15.45 -12.64 -1.77
CA TYR A 303 14.28 -13.35 -1.26
C TYR A 303 13.00 -12.73 -1.82
N ASN A 304 12.05 -13.58 -2.22
CA ASN A 304 10.71 -13.20 -2.65
C ASN A 304 9.72 -14.34 -2.34
N GLU A 305 9.96 -15.04 -1.23
CA GLU A 305 9.25 -16.25 -0.85
C GLU A 305 8.19 -15.92 0.19
N ILE A 306 6.95 -16.32 -0.11
CA ILE A 306 5.87 -16.39 0.88
C ILE A 306 6.05 -17.70 1.64
N PHE A 307 6.26 -17.62 2.95
CA PHE A 307 6.48 -18.80 3.80
C PHE A 307 5.19 -19.31 4.42
N GLN A 308 4.24 -18.43 4.71
CA GLN A 308 2.99 -18.78 5.37
C GLN A 308 1.83 -17.95 4.82
N VAL A 309 0.68 -18.59 4.63
CA VAL A 309 -0.60 -17.94 4.39
C VAL A 309 -1.57 -18.40 5.48
N GLY A 310 -2.18 -17.47 6.20
CA GLY A 310 -2.99 -17.74 7.38
C GLY A 310 -2.19 -17.90 8.67
N GLY A 311 -2.78 -18.54 9.68
CA GLY A 311 -2.12 -18.78 10.98
C GLY A 311 -1.00 -19.81 10.87
N GLY A 312 -0.02 -19.75 11.77
CA GLY A 312 1.16 -20.62 11.74
C GLY A 312 2.46 -19.87 11.97
N SER A 313 3.06 -20.00 13.16
CA SER A 313 4.40 -19.47 13.40
C SER A 313 5.43 -20.19 12.54
N TRP A 314 6.34 -19.43 11.95
CA TRP A 314 7.42 -19.95 11.10
C TRP A 314 8.72 -19.21 11.34
N TYR A 315 9.83 -19.81 10.91
CA TYR A 315 11.15 -19.19 10.93
C TYR A 315 11.96 -19.58 9.69
N ARG A 316 12.93 -18.75 9.33
CA ARG A 316 13.83 -18.95 8.20
C ARG A 316 15.20 -18.35 8.51
N ALA A 317 16.24 -19.09 8.18
CA ALA A 317 17.61 -18.59 8.18
C ALA A 317 17.86 -17.78 6.90
N VAL A 318 18.37 -16.56 7.05
CA VAL A 318 18.68 -15.64 5.95
C VAL A 318 20.16 -15.26 6.00
N GLY A 319 20.77 -15.13 4.82
CA GLY A 319 22.14 -14.64 4.67
C GLY A 319 22.18 -13.11 4.69
N ILE A 320 22.93 -12.53 5.62
CA ILE A 320 23.15 -11.08 5.75
C ILE A 320 24.58 -10.74 5.34
N PRO A 321 24.82 -9.79 4.43
CA PRO A 321 26.18 -9.41 4.05
C PRO A 321 26.91 -8.74 5.23
N TYR A 322 28.19 -9.08 5.40
CA TYR A 322 29.08 -8.51 6.40
C TYR A 322 30.40 -8.04 5.75
N PRO A 323 30.86 -6.80 6.00
CA PRO A 323 30.16 -5.74 6.73
C PRO A 323 28.88 -5.30 6.00
N SER A 324 27.89 -4.83 6.75
CA SER A 324 26.65 -4.34 6.18
C SER A 324 26.91 -3.12 5.29
N ASP A 325 26.58 -3.20 4.02
CA ASP A 325 26.59 -2.04 3.13
C ASP A 325 25.57 -1.01 3.64
N ARG A 326 26.02 0.18 4.04
CA ARG A 326 25.17 1.29 4.53
C ARG A 326 24.77 2.27 3.43
N ILE A 327 25.24 2.05 2.20
CA ILE A 327 25.06 2.96 1.08
C ILE A 327 23.61 2.86 0.58
N ARG A 328 22.86 3.97 0.73
CA ARG A 328 21.52 4.12 0.14
C ARG A 328 21.59 4.00 -1.38
N LYS A 329 20.68 3.23 -1.97
CA LYS A 329 20.51 3.11 -3.43
C LYS A 329 20.08 4.44 -4.04
N PHE A 330 20.26 4.58 -5.36
CA PHE A 330 20.02 5.85 -6.06
C PHE A 330 18.57 6.32 -5.90
N TYR A 331 17.59 5.42 -6.05
CA TYR A 331 16.18 5.76 -5.83
C TYR A 331 15.91 6.15 -4.38
N ALA A 332 16.46 5.43 -3.39
CA ALA A 332 16.29 5.79 -1.97
C ALA A 332 16.84 7.19 -1.62
N ARG A 333 17.81 7.71 -2.38
CA ARG A 333 18.37 9.06 -2.18
C ARG A 333 17.54 10.16 -2.84
N ILE A 334 17.11 9.93 -4.08
CA ILE A 334 16.51 10.98 -4.93
C ILE A 334 14.98 10.90 -4.92
N GLY A 335 14.42 9.73 -4.64
CA GLY A 335 13.00 9.44 -4.74
C GLY A 335 12.48 9.59 -6.17
N ASP A 336 11.21 9.99 -6.28
CA ASP A 336 10.50 10.11 -7.56
C ASP A 336 11.01 11.23 -8.47
N ALA A 337 11.81 12.16 -7.93
CA ALA A 337 12.47 13.19 -8.73
C ALA A 337 13.36 12.56 -9.83
N SER A 338 13.91 11.37 -9.59
CA SER A 338 14.72 10.63 -10.56
C SER A 338 13.99 10.38 -11.88
N VAL A 339 12.69 10.03 -11.82
CA VAL A 339 11.88 9.77 -13.02
C VAL A 339 11.49 11.06 -13.71
N VAL A 340 11.23 12.12 -12.96
CA VAL A 340 10.99 13.45 -13.53
C VAL A 340 12.22 13.91 -14.31
N PHE A 341 13.42 13.82 -13.71
CA PHE A 341 14.67 14.15 -14.38
C PHE A 341 14.93 13.29 -15.61
N ALA A 342 14.72 11.97 -15.52
CA ALA A 342 14.85 11.07 -16.67
C ALA A 342 13.87 11.46 -17.79
N SER A 343 12.62 11.74 -17.46
CA SER A 343 11.59 12.15 -18.43
C SER A 343 11.96 13.46 -19.12
N TRP A 344 12.40 14.46 -18.37
CA TRP A 344 12.89 15.71 -18.92
C TRP A 344 14.12 15.51 -19.80
N PHE A 345 15.05 14.66 -19.38
CA PHE A 345 16.24 14.33 -20.15
C PHE A 345 15.88 13.70 -21.50
N PHE A 346 14.91 12.77 -21.55
CA PHE A 346 14.46 12.19 -22.81
C PHE A 346 13.71 13.19 -23.69
N LEU A 347 12.83 14.01 -23.10
CA LEU A 347 12.07 15.03 -23.84
C LEU A 347 13.01 16.07 -24.44
N PHE A 348 13.83 16.74 -23.63
CA PHE A 348 14.77 17.74 -24.10
C PHE A 348 15.89 17.13 -24.94
N GLY A 349 16.39 15.96 -24.55
CA GLY A 349 17.39 15.22 -25.32
C GLY A 349 16.90 14.92 -26.73
N SER A 350 15.63 14.54 -26.91
CA SER A 350 15.05 14.31 -28.23
C SER A 350 14.94 15.59 -29.07
N ILE A 351 14.62 16.73 -28.44
CA ILE A 351 14.53 18.03 -29.11
C ILE A 351 15.92 18.49 -29.55
N VAL A 352 16.89 18.47 -28.64
CA VAL A 352 18.29 18.84 -28.93
C VAL A 352 18.87 17.90 -29.98
N PHE A 353 18.61 16.60 -29.89
CA PHE A 353 19.03 15.62 -30.90
C PHE A 353 18.42 15.93 -32.28
N ARG A 354 17.14 16.28 -32.37
CA ARG A 354 16.51 16.67 -33.64
C ARG A 354 17.12 17.95 -34.21
N MET A 355 17.34 18.98 -33.37
CA MET A 355 17.94 20.24 -33.80
C MET A 355 19.38 20.04 -34.28
N THR A 356 20.18 19.25 -33.56
CA THR A 356 21.57 18.96 -33.93
C THR A 356 21.66 18.04 -35.15
N ALA A 357 20.82 17.00 -35.23
CA ALA A 357 20.76 16.11 -36.38
C ALA A 357 20.27 16.82 -37.65
N SER A 358 19.40 17.82 -37.54
CA SER A 358 19.02 18.66 -38.70
C SER A 358 20.16 19.55 -39.21
N ARG A 359 21.15 19.86 -38.36
CA ARG A 359 22.31 20.69 -38.73
C ARG A 359 23.51 19.85 -39.17
N LEU A 360 23.66 18.63 -38.67
CA LEU A 360 24.73 17.73 -39.10
C LEU A 360 24.38 17.03 -40.42
N LYS A 361 25.21 17.24 -41.45
CA LYS A 361 25.14 16.46 -42.69
C LYS A 361 25.24 14.96 -42.34
N LYS A 362 24.39 14.11 -42.95
CA LYS A 362 24.28 12.65 -42.69
C LYS A 362 25.63 11.92 -42.61
N THR A 363 26.65 12.40 -43.33
CA THR A 363 28.01 11.85 -43.35
C THR A 363 28.76 11.97 -42.01
N GLN A 364 28.54 13.05 -41.24
CA GLN A 364 29.21 13.21 -39.94
C GLN A 364 28.58 12.38 -38.82
N LEU A 365 27.27 12.13 -38.91
CA LEU A 365 26.56 11.31 -37.92
C LEU A 365 27.01 9.84 -37.98
N TYR A 366 27.24 9.32 -39.20
CA TYR A 366 27.83 8.00 -39.40
C TYR A 366 29.25 7.89 -38.84
N ALA A 367 30.10 8.89 -39.07
CA ALA A 367 31.46 8.92 -38.55
C ALA A 367 31.51 8.93 -37.01
N MET A 368 30.57 9.63 -36.36
CA MET A 368 30.47 9.62 -34.88
C MET A 368 29.94 8.30 -34.33
N ALA A 369 28.93 7.69 -34.98
CA ALA A 369 28.41 6.39 -34.55
C ALA A 369 29.49 5.29 -34.59
N VAL A 370 30.31 5.27 -35.64
CA VAL A 370 31.45 4.33 -35.75
C VAL A 370 32.48 4.56 -34.65
N LYS A 371 32.82 5.81 -34.34
CA LYS A 371 33.76 6.14 -33.25
C LYS A 371 33.23 5.78 -31.86
N PHE A 372 31.94 6.00 -31.62
CA PHE A 372 31.31 5.61 -30.35
C PHE A 372 31.25 4.10 -30.17
N TYR A 373 30.93 3.35 -31.24
CA TYR A 373 30.95 1.89 -31.23
C TYR A 373 32.36 1.34 -30.93
N ASP A 374 33.41 1.89 -31.56
CA ASP A 374 34.80 1.51 -31.29
C ASP A 374 35.23 1.85 -29.84
N TRP A 375 34.81 3.01 -29.31
CA TRP A 375 35.06 3.38 -27.91
C TRP A 375 34.37 2.43 -26.92
N ALA A 376 33.09 2.13 -27.12
CA ALA A 376 32.32 1.26 -26.23
C ALA A 376 32.83 -0.20 -26.19
N ILE A 377 33.47 -0.65 -27.28
CA ILE A 377 34.16 -1.94 -27.30
C ILE A 377 35.47 -1.89 -26.52
N ARG A 378 36.23 -0.79 -26.61
CA ARG A 378 37.52 -0.64 -25.92
C ARG A 378 37.42 -0.39 -24.42
N THR A 379 36.35 0.23 -23.94
CA THR A 379 36.22 0.65 -22.53
C THR A 379 35.55 -0.38 -21.61
N ARG A 380 35.41 -1.65 -22.01
CA ARG A 380 35.04 -2.71 -21.06
C ARG A 380 36.26 -3.13 -20.24
N PRO A 381 36.38 -2.77 -18.95
CA PRO A 381 37.36 -3.42 -18.08
C PRO A 381 36.89 -4.86 -17.84
N ILE A 382 37.63 -5.83 -18.38
CA ILE A 382 37.52 -7.22 -17.94
C ILE A 382 38.29 -7.30 -16.62
N ASP A 383 37.65 -6.95 -15.52
CA ASP A 383 38.16 -7.27 -14.18
C ASP A 383 37.68 -8.67 -13.79
N LEU A 384 38.34 -9.67 -14.36
CA LEU A 384 38.32 -11.07 -13.92
C LEU A 384 39.50 -11.27 -12.95
N GLN A 385 39.47 -10.64 -11.78
CA GLN A 385 40.35 -11.02 -10.69
C GLN A 385 39.69 -12.16 -9.89
N HIS A 386 40.04 -13.40 -10.27
CA HIS A 386 39.99 -14.53 -9.35
C HIS A 386 41.14 -14.39 -8.35
N PRO A 387 40.91 -14.59 -7.03
CA PRO A 387 42.01 -14.76 -6.08
C PRO A 387 42.64 -16.14 -6.29
N THR A 388 43.85 -16.17 -6.85
CA THR A 388 44.66 -17.38 -6.93
C THR A 388 45.27 -17.68 -5.57
N THR A 389 44.74 -18.72 -4.93
CA THR A 389 45.39 -19.43 -3.82
C THR A 389 46.74 -19.95 -4.26
N GLY A 390 47.80 -19.54 -3.55
CA GLY A 390 49.14 -20.07 -3.73
C GLY A 390 49.23 -21.53 -3.29
N GLN A 391 49.73 -22.38 -4.18
CA GLN A 391 50.39 -23.63 -3.82
C GLN A 391 51.65 -23.81 -4.64
N SER A 392 52.74 -23.95 -3.91
CA SER A 392 54.11 -24.12 -4.39
C SER A 392 54.38 -25.58 -4.75
N SER A 393 55.05 -25.76 -5.90
CA SER A 393 56.13 -26.73 -6.19
C SER A 393 55.87 -28.25 -6.16
N LEU A 394 56.02 -28.93 -7.33
CA LEU A 394 57.21 -29.72 -7.74
C LEU A 394 56.94 -30.61 -8.99
N LEU A 395 57.51 -30.23 -10.16
CA LEU A 395 58.16 -30.99 -11.28
C LEU A 395 57.53 -32.29 -11.89
N PRO A 396 58.01 -32.78 -13.07
CA PRO A 396 58.47 -32.10 -14.30
C PRO A 396 57.92 -32.66 -15.64
N SER A 397 58.05 -31.82 -16.67
CA SER A 397 58.23 -32.04 -18.12
C SER A 397 57.89 -33.40 -18.78
N ARG A 398 57.09 -33.33 -19.87
CA ARG A 398 57.44 -34.02 -21.12
C ARG A 398 56.84 -33.33 -22.35
N SER A 399 57.69 -33.15 -23.35
CA SER A 399 57.44 -32.56 -24.67
C SER A 399 56.57 -33.43 -25.57
N ALA A 400 55.84 -32.83 -26.53
CA ALA A 400 55.97 -33.17 -27.96
C ALA A 400 55.14 -32.24 -28.88
N ARG A 401 55.87 -31.56 -29.77
CA ARG A 401 55.65 -31.34 -31.21
C ARG A 401 54.24 -31.06 -31.78
N SER A 402 54.13 -29.81 -32.24
CA SER A 402 53.60 -29.36 -33.53
C SER A 402 53.66 -30.37 -34.69
N LEU A 403 52.57 -30.47 -35.46
CA LEU A 403 52.58 -30.69 -36.91
C LEU A 403 51.33 -30.04 -37.53
N TYR A 404 51.57 -29.20 -38.55
CA TYR A 404 50.60 -28.56 -39.43
C TYR A 404 50.00 -29.56 -40.43
N GLY A 405 48.77 -29.29 -40.88
CA GLY A 405 48.20 -29.86 -42.11
C GLY A 405 46.83 -29.22 -42.44
N PRO A 406 46.62 -28.63 -43.64
CA PRO A 406 45.36 -28.01 -44.03
C PRO A 406 44.43 -29.03 -44.71
N VAL A 407 43.12 -28.91 -44.51
CA VAL A 407 42.13 -29.74 -45.24
C VAL A 407 41.15 -28.85 -46.00
N SER A 408 41.07 -29.17 -47.28
CA SER A 408 40.30 -28.59 -48.36
C SER A 408 38.80 -28.83 -48.26
N SER A 409 38.07 -27.90 -48.89
CA SER A 409 36.67 -27.94 -49.28
C SER A 409 36.21 -29.27 -49.89
N THR A 410 35.03 -29.73 -49.49
CA THR A 410 34.15 -30.52 -50.37
C THR A 410 32.71 -30.03 -50.23
N ARG A 411 32.15 -29.71 -51.39
CA ARG A 411 30.83 -29.19 -51.69
C ARG A 411 29.90 -30.38 -51.91
N SER A 412 28.86 -30.54 -51.09
CA SER A 412 27.78 -31.48 -51.37
C SER A 412 26.49 -30.69 -51.64
N ASN A 413 25.96 -30.91 -52.84
CA ASN A 413 24.65 -30.47 -53.29
C ASN A 413 23.59 -31.33 -52.60
N LEU A 414 22.50 -30.72 -52.12
CA LEU A 414 21.26 -31.42 -51.80
C LEU A 414 20.06 -30.71 -52.46
N PRO A 415 19.03 -31.46 -52.91
CA PRO A 415 18.00 -30.95 -53.79
C PRO A 415 16.85 -30.32 -53.01
N SER A 416 16.31 -29.27 -53.62
CA SER A 416 15.05 -28.61 -53.31
C SER A 416 13.85 -29.44 -53.76
N ASP A 417 12.88 -29.67 -52.87
CA ASP A 417 11.45 -29.75 -53.22
C ASP A 417 10.57 -29.50 -51.99
N PRO A 418 9.57 -28.59 -52.06
CA PRO A 418 8.63 -28.35 -50.96
C PRO A 418 7.31 -29.10 -51.17
N VAL A 419 7.01 -30.05 -50.28
CA VAL A 419 5.69 -30.67 -50.17
C VAL A 419 4.73 -29.71 -49.46
N ARG A 420 3.81 -29.11 -50.23
CA ARG A 420 2.60 -28.43 -49.73
C ARG A 420 1.71 -29.44 -48.99
N ARG A 421 1.36 -29.15 -47.74
CA ARG A 421 0.17 -29.71 -47.07
C ARG A 421 -0.80 -28.56 -46.77
N PRO A 422 -2.10 -28.67 -47.10
CA PRO A 422 -3.08 -27.66 -46.75
C PRO A 422 -3.52 -27.86 -45.30
N PHE A 423 -3.41 -26.80 -44.50
CA PHE A 423 -4.10 -26.72 -43.21
C PHE A 423 -5.54 -26.28 -43.46
N LEU A 424 -6.47 -27.17 -43.15
CA LEU A 424 -7.91 -26.90 -43.08
C LEU A 424 -8.18 -26.00 -41.87
N SER A 425 -8.69 -24.80 -42.12
CA SER A 425 -9.27 -23.90 -41.12
C SER A 425 -10.71 -24.33 -40.81
N PRO A 426 -11.17 -24.28 -39.54
CA PRO A 426 -12.58 -24.43 -39.23
C PRO A 426 -13.33 -23.14 -39.58
N SER A 427 -14.34 -23.26 -40.44
CA SER A 427 -15.28 -22.19 -40.79
C SER A 427 -16.12 -21.82 -39.57
N LEU A 428 -15.84 -20.67 -38.94
CA LEU A 428 -16.78 -20.01 -38.04
C LEU A 428 -17.78 -19.21 -38.87
N GLY A 429 -19.06 -19.39 -38.56
CA GLY A 429 -20.19 -18.80 -39.25
C GLY A 429 -20.15 -17.27 -39.31
N SER A 430 -20.58 -16.77 -40.46
CA SER A 430 -20.85 -15.38 -40.78
C SER A 430 -21.76 -14.72 -39.74
N PHE A 431 -21.21 -13.81 -38.94
CA PHE A 431 -22.00 -12.79 -38.25
C PHE A 431 -22.20 -11.62 -39.22
N GLN A 432 -23.42 -11.46 -39.73
CA GLN A 432 -23.86 -10.22 -40.38
C GLN A 432 -24.10 -9.17 -39.29
N PHE A 433 -23.36 -8.06 -39.35
CA PHE A 433 -23.66 -6.87 -38.58
C PHE A 433 -24.79 -6.10 -39.27
N ILE A 434 -25.89 -5.92 -38.57
CA ILE A 434 -26.96 -4.99 -38.93
C ILE A 434 -26.44 -3.57 -38.68
N THR A 435 -26.33 -2.79 -39.74
CA THR A 435 -26.03 -1.35 -39.71
C THR A 435 -27.23 -0.56 -39.23
N SER A 436 -26.97 0.57 -38.54
CA SER A 436 -27.94 1.39 -37.79
C SER A 436 -28.98 2.15 -38.63
N ASP A 437 -29.20 1.80 -39.91
CA ASP A 437 -30.03 2.59 -40.82
C ASP A 437 -31.35 1.93 -41.27
N ASP A 438 -31.68 0.72 -40.78
CA ASP A 438 -32.90 0.00 -41.18
C ASP A 438 -33.81 -0.42 -40.01
N LEU A 439 -34.36 0.56 -39.27
CA LEU A 439 -35.54 0.31 -38.42
C LEU A 439 -36.59 1.41 -38.62
N PRO A 440 -37.78 1.10 -39.17
CA PRO A 440 -38.91 2.02 -39.20
C PRO A 440 -39.52 2.08 -37.80
N ILE A 441 -39.45 3.25 -37.16
CA ILE A 441 -40.15 3.52 -35.89
C ILE A 441 -41.63 3.80 -36.22
N PRO A 442 -42.60 3.00 -35.74
CA PRO A 442 -43.98 3.41 -35.70
C PRO A 442 -44.15 4.37 -34.51
N LEU A 443 -44.54 5.61 -34.80
CA LEU A 443 -45.21 6.46 -33.83
C LEU A 443 -46.63 5.90 -33.62
N ASP A 444 -46.94 5.34 -32.45
CA ASP A 444 -48.20 5.69 -31.77
C ASP A 444 -48.27 5.26 -30.29
N ASP A 445 -49.19 5.93 -29.61
CA ASP A 445 -49.85 5.68 -28.32
C ASP A 445 -49.19 6.17 -27.01
N SER A 446 -49.59 7.40 -26.69
CA SER A 446 -49.51 8.04 -25.38
C SER A 446 -50.37 7.31 -24.33
N PRO A 447 -49.86 7.02 -23.11
CA PRO A 447 -50.71 6.56 -22.02
C PRO A 447 -51.49 7.73 -21.41
N LYS A 448 -52.83 7.62 -21.47
CA LYS A 448 -53.79 8.51 -20.81
C LYS A 448 -53.56 8.53 -19.30
N ILE A 449 -53.29 9.72 -18.77
CA ILE A 449 -53.24 10.02 -17.33
C ILE A 449 -54.68 10.05 -16.78
N PRO A 450 -55.01 9.33 -15.68
CA PRO A 450 -56.29 9.48 -15.01
C PRO A 450 -56.40 10.83 -14.30
N ARG A 451 -57.48 11.57 -14.57
CA ARG A 451 -57.88 12.79 -13.84
C ARG A 451 -58.14 12.47 -12.36
N LEU A 452 -57.39 13.11 -11.46
CA LEU A 452 -57.70 13.19 -10.03
C LEU A 452 -58.80 14.24 -9.79
N LEU A 453 -59.85 13.84 -9.09
CA LEU A 453 -60.92 14.70 -8.58
C LEU A 453 -60.46 15.43 -7.29
N PRO A 454 -61.01 16.62 -6.97
CA PRO A 454 -60.62 17.43 -5.82
C PRO A 454 -61.25 16.94 -4.50
N PRO A 455 -60.73 17.39 -3.34
CA PRO A 455 -61.10 16.89 -2.02
C PRO A 455 -62.36 17.56 -1.49
N SER A 456 -63.19 16.81 -0.77
CA SER A 456 -64.20 17.34 0.14
C SER A 456 -63.94 16.85 1.56
N SER A 457 -63.95 17.82 2.47
CA SER A 457 -63.72 17.83 3.91
C SER A 457 -64.80 17.06 4.72
N PRO A 458 -64.89 17.19 6.05
CA PRO A 458 -63.91 16.93 7.11
C PRO A 458 -64.44 15.97 8.20
N LEU A 459 -63.53 15.53 9.08
CA LEU A 459 -63.67 15.23 10.52
C LEU A 459 -65.05 14.81 11.06
N ASP A 460 -65.12 13.60 11.63
CA ASP A 460 -65.96 13.38 12.81
C ASP A 460 -65.22 12.56 13.87
N VAL A 461 -65.38 13.00 15.11
CA VAL A 461 -64.70 12.58 16.33
C VAL A 461 -65.65 11.70 17.12
N SER A 462 -65.25 10.48 17.51
CA SER A 462 -65.86 9.81 18.67
C SER A 462 -64.98 8.72 19.30
N ALA A 463 -64.60 9.02 20.55
CA ALA A 463 -64.26 8.22 21.73
C ALA A 463 -64.18 6.66 21.69
N VAL A 464 -63.00 6.13 22.09
CA VAL A 464 -62.69 5.35 23.34
C VAL A 464 -63.78 4.36 23.84
N PRO A 465 -63.48 3.06 24.17
CA PRO A 465 -62.59 2.72 25.29
C PRO A 465 -61.75 1.42 25.28
N LEU A 466 -60.78 1.45 26.20
CA LEU A 466 -59.90 0.41 26.73
C LEU A 466 -60.58 -0.93 27.11
N LYS A 467 -59.91 -2.05 26.80
CA LYS A 467 -59.88 -3.27 27.63
C LYS A 467 -58.73 -4.21 27.20
N GLY A 468 -57.79 -4.50 28.11
CA GLY A 468 -56.96 -5.72 28.06
C GLY A 468 -57.62 -6.84 28.88
N PRO A 469 -56.89 -7.87 29.33
CA PRO A 469 -56.02 -8.80 28.60
C PRO A 469 -56.44 -10.29 28.85
N SER A 470 -56.09 -11.25 27.99
CA SER A 470 -56.07 -12.68 28.38
C SER A 470 -55.38 -13.63 27.38
N HIS A 471 -54.40 -14.37 27.91
CA HIS A 471 -54.04 -15.79 27.72
C HIS A 471 -54.38 -16.59 26.44
N SER A 472 -53.34 -17.24 25.88
CA SER A 472 -53.30 -18.65 25.40
C SER A 472 -51.86 -18.97 24.91
N LYS A 473 -50.97 -19.66 25.65
CA LYS A 473 -50.76 -21.13 25.74
C LYS A 473 -51.28 -21.94 24.54
N GLU A 474 -50.37 -22.49 23.73
CA GLU A 474 -50.39 -23.82 23.06
C GLU A 474 -49.21 -23.89 22.05
N ASN A 475 -48.50 -24.95 21.68
CA ASN A 475 -48.18 -26.28 22.20
C ASN A 475 -46.85 -26.71 21.56
N ARG A 476 -46.10 -27.58 22.25
CA ARG A 476 -44.92 -28.34 21.78
C ARG A 476 -45.39 -29.68 21.19
N PRO A 477 -44.62 -30.35 20.32
CA PRO A 477 -43.92 -31.58 20.75
C PRO A 477 -42.50 -31.67 20.13
N ALA A 478 -41.42 -32.04 20.82
CA ALA A 478 -41.07 -33.30 21.48
C ALA A 478 -40.88 -34.50 20.53
N HIS A 479 -39.63 -34.78 20.15
CA HIS A 479 -39.17 -36.07 19.61
C HIS A 479 -38.04 -36.62 20.50
N LYS A 480 -38.17 -37.89 20.89
CA LYS A 480 -37.31 -38.74 21.73
C LYS A 480 -36.78 -39.88 20.83
N SER A 481 -35.46 -40.10 20.78
CA SER A 481 -34.68 -41.20 21.40
C SER A 481 -34.61 -42.55 20.64
N SER A 482 -33.38 -42.97 20.31
CA SER A 482 -32.84 -44.35 20.25
C SER A 482 -31.30 -44.20 20.15
N GLU A 483 -30.43 -44.53 21.09
CA GLU A 483 -30.12 -45.81 21.79
C GLU A 483 -29.57 -46.91 20.87
N SER A 484 -28.25 -47.14 20.94
CA SER A 484 -27.59 -48.46 20.83
C SER A 484 -26.06 -48.39 21.06
N ASP A 485 -25.65 -48.92 22.22
CA ASP A 485 -24.55 -49.86 22.50
C ASP A 485 -23.05 -49.58 22.26
N SER A 486 -22.31 -49.87 23.33
CA SER A 486 -20.84 -50.04 23.48
C SER A 486 -20.39 -51.48 23.13
N PRO A 487 -19.08 -51.76 22.97
CA PRO A 487 -18.23 -52.24 24.09
C PRO A 487 -16.79 -51.64 24.07
N SER A 488 -16.20 -51.15 25.17
CA SER A 488 -15.52 -51.79 26.32
C SER A 488 -14.05 -52.29 26.11
N VAL A 489 -13.17 -51.90 27.06
CA VAL A 489 -11.86 -52.48 27.49
C VAL A 489 -10.63 -52.05 26.63
N CYS A 490 -9.51 -51.50 27.13
CA CYS A 490 -8.65 -51.84 28.28
C CYS A 490 -8.14 -50.63 29.10
N LYS A 491 -8.04 -50.85 30.42
CA LYS A 491 -7.26 -50.08 31.41
C LYS A 491 -5.80 -50.55 31.41
N ALA A 492 -4.86 -49.64 31.69
CA ALA A 492 -3.61 -49.97 32.35
C ALA A 492 -3.22 -48.82 33.30
N ASP A 493 -3.18 -49.15 34.59
CA ASP A 493 -2.67 -48.36 35.70
C ASP A 493 -1.15 -48.21 35.64
N VAL A 494 -0.62 -47.01 35.85
CA VAL A 494 0.69 -46.79 36.49
C VAL A 494 0.69 -45.44 37.23
N GLN A 495 1.03 -45.48 38.52
CA GLN A 495 1.43 -44.38 39.41
C GLN A 495 2.56 -44.94 40.32
N PRO A 496 3.29 -44.15 41.14
CA PRO A 496 4.10 -42.95 40.88
C PRO A 496 5.52 -43.05 41.49
N THR A 497 6.41 -42.10 41.20
CA THR A 497 7.58 -41.65 42.02
C THR A 497 8.28 -40.54 41.21
N ALA A 498 8.83 -39.43 41.70
CA ALA A 498 9.07 -38.87 43.03
C ALA A 498 9.20 -37.33 42.89
N LYS A 499 9.03 -36.60 44.01
CA LYS A 499 9.31 -35.15 44.16
C LYS A 499 10.83 -34.86 44.05
N PRO A 500 11.23 -33.58 43.85
CA PRO A 500 11.65 -32.84 45.05
C PRO A 500 11.13 -31.39 45.12
N LEU A 501 11.04 -30.95 46.38
CA LEU A 501 10.67 -29.64 46.89
C LEU A 501 11.75 -28.59 46.61
N LEU A 502 11.34 -27.39 46.21
CA LEU A 502 11.93 -26.14 46.69
C LEU A 502 10.79 -25.16 46.99
N ALA A 503 10.66 -24.84 48.27
CA ALA A 503 9.66 -23.94 48.82
C ALA A 503 10.05 -22.49 48.49
N VAL A 504 9.11 -21.73 47.92
CA VAL A 504 9.20 -20.27 47.83
C VAL A 504 8.39 -19.68 48.98
N SER A 505 9.10 -18.98 49.85
CA SER A 505 8.61 -18.23 51.01
C SER A 505 7.78 -17.03 50.55
N SER A 506 6.50 -17.03 50.89
CA SER A 506 5.62 -15.88 50.83
C SER A 506 5.76 -15.08 52.12
N ASN A 507 6.34 -13.87 52.06
CA ASN A 507 6.04 -12.73 52.94
C ASN A 507 6.90 -11.53 52.56
N ALA A 508 6.31 -10.50 51.98
CA ALA A 508 6.67 -9.11 52.23
C ALA A 508 5.61 -8.19 51.62
N HIS A 509 4.84 -7.58 52.51
CA HIS A 509 3.98 -6.44 52.29
C HIS A 509 4.88 -5.19 52.33
N SER A 510 4.92 -4.39 51.27
CA SER A 510 5.51 -3.04 51.32
C SER A 510 4.90 -2.15 50.24
N ASP A 511 4.39 -1.02 50.69
CA ASP A 511 3.78 0.07 49.92
C ASP A 511 4.71 0.64 48.83
N PRO A 512 4.16 1.17 47.72
CA PRO A 512 4.95 1.82 46.68
C PRO A 512 5.22 3.28 47.04
N ALA A 513 6.44 3.58 47.50
CA ALA A 513 6.98 4.94 47.50
C ALA A 513 7.45 5.30 46.08
N ALA A 514 6.96 6.44 45.58
CA ALA A 514 7.34 7.02 44.30
C ALA A 514 8.85 7.31 44.25
N PHE A 515 9.54 6.68 43.32
CA PHE A 515 10.96 6.91 43.02
C PHE A 515 11.06 7.79 41.77
N VAL A 516 11.43 9.06 41.96
CA VAL A 516 11.80 9.98 40.88
C VAL A 516 13.32 9.89 40.73
N PRO A 517 13.86 9.43 39.60
CA PRO A 517 15.30 9.45 39.38
C PRO A 517 15.76 10.86 39.02
N SER A 518 16.65 11.41 39.84
CA SER A 518 17.42 12.63 39.58
C SER A 518 18.36 12.41 38.39
N ILE A 519 18.32 13.33 37.43
CA ILE A 519 19.23 13.40 36.28
C ILE A 519 20.60 13.89 36.79
N PRO A 520 21.73 13.22 36.49
CA PRO A 520 23.05 13.75 36.78
C PRO A 520 23.45 14.83 35.75
N ASP A 521 24.01 15.92 36.27
CA ASP A 521 24.54 17.06 35.53
C ASP A 521 25.58 16.65 34.48
N PHE A 522 25.42 17.18 33.27
CA PHE A 522 26.29 16.94 32.13
C PHE A 522 27.35 18.06 32.06
N GLU A 523 28.62 17.73 32.34
CA GLU A 523 29.76 18.62 32.07
C GLU A 523 30.02 18.69 30.54
N PRO A 524 30.20 19.89 29.95
CA PRO A 524 30.59 20.02 28.55
C PRO A 524 32.12 20.13 28.44
N GLY A 525 32.76 19.08 27.95
CA GLY A 525 34.19 19.08 27.61
C GLY A 525 34.47 18.28 26.34
N LEU A 526 34.30 18.90 25.17
CA LEU A 526 34.79 18.37 23.89
C LEU A 526 35.76 19.39 23.25
N PRO A 527 36.90 18.94 22.70
CA PRO A 527 37.94 19.81 22.16
C PRO A 527 37.56 20.40 20.79
N PRO A 528 38.16 21.55 20.41
CA PRO A 528 37.82 22.25 19.17
C PRO A 528 38.27 21.48 17.93
N ILE A 529 37.40 21.51 16.91
CA ILE A 529 37.63 20.94 15.58
C ILE A 529 38.65 21.84 14.83
N PRO A 530 39.65 21.27 14.13
CA PRO A 530 40.65 22.05 13.38
C PRO A 530 40.04 22.91 12.26
N GLU A 531 40.50 24.16 12.13
CA GLU A 531 40.01 25.20 11.20
C GLU A 531 40.14 24.83 9.71
N ASP A 532 40.96 23.84 9.36
CA ASP A 532 41.28 23.51 7.97
C ASP A 532 40.16 22.78 7.20
N LEU A 533 39.11 22.32 7.89
CA LEU A 533 37.95 21.67 7.27
C LEU A 533 36.83 22.64 6.88
N ARG A 534 36.96 23.93 7.20
CA ARG A 534 35.92 24.95 6.95
C ARG A 534 36.02 25.62 5.57
N ALA A 535 37.15 25.48 4.86
CA ALA A 535 37.41 26.19 3.61
C ALA A 535 36.96 25.46 2.33
N SER A 536 36.55 24.18 2.38
CA SER A 536 36.28 23.38 1.18
C SER A 536 34.79 23.19 0.83
N LEU A 537 33.85 23.69 1.64
CA LEU A 537 32.39 23.48 1.46
C LEU A 537 31.61 24.69 0.93
N ASN A 538 32.25 25.81 0.60
CA ASN A 538 31.57 27.06 0.22
C ASN A 538 31.39 27.33 -1.29
N SER A 539 31.47 26.33 -2.17
CA SER A 539 31.54 26.59 -3.63
C SER A 539 30.37 26.10 -4.49
N ILE A 540 29.25 25.59 -3.97
CA ILE A 540 28.03 25.39 -4.79
C ILE A 540 26.76 25.56 -3.92
N HIS A 541 26.33 26.80 -3.72
CA HIS A 541 24.99 27.14 -3.21
C HIS A 541 24.21 27.78 -4.36
N MET A 542 23.20 27.08 -4.90
CA MET A 542 22.23 27.68 -5.81
C MET A 542 21.06 28.21 -4.98
N ASP A 543 20.89 29.53 -4.99
CA ASP A 543 19.82 30.22 -4.29
C ASP A 543 18.47 29.98 -4.97
N PHE A 544 17.57 29.32 -4.25
CA PHE A 544 16.15 29.20 -4.59
C PHE A 544 15.30 29.72 -3.43
N THR A 545 15.43 31.01 -3.11
CA THR A 545 14.61 31.69 -2.09
C THR A 545 14.22 33.10 -2.55
N GLY A 546 13.25 33.15 -3.47
CA GLY A 546 12.51 34.37 -3.77
C GLY A 546 11.21 34.43 -2.95
N LYS A 547 11.29 34.68 -1.63
CA LYS A 547 10.21 35.28 -0.83
C LYS A 547 10.83 36.15 0.27
N GLN A 548 10.39 37.39 0.30
CA GLN A 548 10.96 38.53 1.00
C GLN A 548 11.04 38.31 2.53
N ALA A 549 12.23 38.50 3.08
CA ALA A 549 12.54 38.50 4.52
C ALA A 549 12.36 39.91 5.11
N ALA A 550 11.13 40.44 5.06
CA ALA A 550 10.80 41.74 5.65
C ALA A 550 9.44 41.73 6.36
N GLU A 551 9.10 40.64 7.07
CA GLU A 551 8.00 40.65 8.06
C GLU A 551 8.02 39.39 8.95
N VAL A 552 9.15 39.11 9.61
CA VAL A 552 9.16 38.16 10.74
C VAL A 552 9.27 39.00 12.00
N VAL A 553 8.13 39.20 12.65
CA VAL A 553 8.06 39.83 13.97
C VAL A 553 8.67 38.84 14.96
N ASP A 554 9.92 39.11 15.33
CA ASP A 554 10.63 38.41 16.39
C ASP A 554 9.97 38.74 17.73
N PHE A 555 9.10 37.84 18.21
CA PHE A 555 8.59 37.87 19.59
C PHE A 555 9.65 37.30 20.53
N GLY A 556 10.76 38.02 20.65
CA GLY A 556 11.84 37.75 21.58
C GLY A 556 11.45 38.12 23.01
N GLY A 557 11.05 37.11 23.77
CA GLY A 557 10.82 37.18 25.21
C GLY A 557 10.04 35.95 25.66
N GLU A 558 10.68 35.04 26.39
CA GLU A 558 9.98 33.92 27.02
C GLU A 558 8.93 34.50 27.99
N VAL A 559 7.67 34.44 27.58
CA VAL A 559 6.55 34.87 28.43
C VAL A 559 6.45 33.88 29.57
N ASP A 560 6.70 34.35 30.80
CA ASP A 560 6.60 33.52 32.00
C ASP A 560 5.13 33.15 32.27
N TYR A 561 4.77 31.92 31.93
CA TYR A 561 3.43 31.36 32.15
C TYR A 561 3.26 30.74 33.54
N SER A 562 4.22 30.86 34.46
CA SER A 562 4.19 30.18 35.77
C SER A 562 3.03 30.60 36.70
N GLY A 563 2.24 31.63 36.33
CA GLY A 563 1.02 32.04 37.02
C GLY A 563 -0.29 31.97 36.21
N HIS A 564 -0.27 31.58 34.93
CA HIS A 564 -1.47 31.61 34.08
C HIS A 564 -2.18 30.24 34.06
N ARG A 565 -3.26 30.13 34.83
CA ARG A 565 -4.16 28.96 34.76
C ARG A 565 -5.26 29.21 33.75
N TRP A 566 -5.04 28.83 32.50
CA TRP A 566 -6.08 28.90 31.48
C TRP A 566 -7.25 27.97 31.83
N PHE A 567 -8.49 28.48 31.71
CA PHE A 567 -9.75 27.72 31.80
C PHE A 567 -10.18 27.16 33.17
N GLN A 568 -9.71 27.69 34.31
CA GLN A 568 -10.25 27.27 35.62
C GLN A 568 -11.61 27.89 35.97
N ASP A 569 -11.90 29.09 35.46
CA ASP A 569 -13.22 29.71 35.62
C ASP A 569 -14.01 29.58 34.31
N ALA A 570 -15.17 28.91 34.39
CA ALA A 570 -16.13 28.98 33.29
C ALA A 570 -16.40 30.46 33.01
N PRO A 571 -16.28 30.93 31.75
CA PRO A 571 -16.44 32.33 31.43
C PRO A 571 -17.75 32.82 32.05
N PRO A 572 -17.75 33.97 32.77
CA PRO A 572 -18.93 34.46 33.46
C PRO A 572 -20.06 34.47 32.45
N LYS A 573 -21.16 33.76 32.76
CA LYS A 573 -22.36 33.71 31.90
C LYS A 573 -22.67 35.16 31.55
N GLN A 574 -22.44 35.52 30.29
CA GLN A 574 -22.80 36.85 29.81
C GLN A 574 -24.27 37.04 30.20
N PRO A 575 -24.62 38.14 30.90
CA PRO A 575 -26.03 38.46 31.11
C PRO A 575 -26.69 38.41 29.73
N PRO A 576 -27.87 37.79 29.59
CA PRO A 576 -28.50 37.59 28.28
C PRO A 576 -28.50 38.92 27.58
N ALA A 577 -27.68 39.05 26.54
CA ALA A 577 -27.62 40.27 25.76
C ALA A 577 -29.06 40.54 25.38
N GLN A 578 -29.61 41.68 25.84
CA GLN A 578 -30.93 42.12 25.44
C GLN A 578 -30.90 42.07 23.93
N GLN A 579 -31.58 41.08 23.34
CA GLN A 579 -31.70 40.93 21.91
C GLN A 579 -32.39 42.22 21.47
N SER A 580 -31.61 43.19 20.99
CA SER A 580 -32.17 44.32 20.29
C SER A 580 -33.03 43.69 19.21
N VAL A 581 -34.33 44.02 19.24
CA VAL A 581 -35.29 43.57 18.24
C VAL A 581 -34.78 44.17 16.93
N GLY A 582 -33.93 43.39 16.25
CA GLY A 582 -33.22 43.80 15.06
C GLY A 582 -34.24 44.14 14.00
N THR A 583 -34.00 45.23 13.28
CA THR A 583 -34.77 45.56 12.09
C THR A 583 -34.89 44.30 11.21
N PRO A 584 -36.09 43.95 10.73
CA PRO A 584 -36.32 42.76 9.92
C PRO A 584 -35.24 42.63 8.84
N TYR A 585 -34.53 41.49 8.83
CA TYR A 585 -33.50 41.23 7.85
C TYR A 585 -34.13 41.18 6.45
N VAL A 586 -33.75 42.12 5.58
CA VAL A 586 -34.13 42.12 4.17
C VAL A 586 -32.94 41.56 3.39
N PRO A 587 -33.05 40.35 2.80
CA PRO A 587 -31.95 39.77 2.04
C PRO A 587 -31.59 40.63 0.83
N LEU A 588 -30.29 40.69 0.51
CA LEU A 588 -29.82 41.33 -0.72
C LEU A 588 -30.33 40.56 -1.96
N PRO A 589 -30.65 41.23 -3.08
CA PRO A 589 -31.15 40.57 -4.29
C PRO A 589 -30.27 39.40 -4.77
N GLY A 590 -28.94 39.55 -4.71
CA GLY A 590 -28.02 38.47 -5.08
C GLY A 590 -28.10 37.22 -4.20
N VAL A 591 -28.53 37.34 -2.94
CA VAL A 591 -28.78 36.19 -2.06
C VAL A 591 -30.05 35.45 -2.49
N ILE A 592 -31.08 36.19 -2.93
CA ILE A 592 -32.33 35.62 -3.43
C ILE A 592 -32.04 34.80 -4.70
N GLU A 593 -31.35 35.40 -5.68
CA GLU A 593 -30.98 34.73 -6.93
C GLU A 593 -30.12 33.47 -6.69
N GLN A 594 -29.21 33.51 -5.71
CA GLN A 594 -28.41 32.34 -5.35
C GLN A 594 -29.26 31.20 -4.77
N ASN A 595 -30.19 31.50 -3.85
CA ASN A 595 -31.08 30.48 -3.29
C ASN A 595 -32.00 29.89 -4.38
N GLU A 596 -32.53 30.71 -5.28
CA GLU A 596 -33.34 30.26 -6.43
C GLU A 596 -32.54 29.34 -7.37
N ALA A 597 -31.27 29.68 -7.63
CA ALA A 597 -30.38 28.83 -8.43
C ALA A 597 -30.11 27.47 -7.76
N PHE A 598 -29.92 27.45 -6.44
CA PHE A 598 -29.77 26.19 -5.69
C PHE A 598 -31.06 25.37 -5.71
N GLU A 599 -32.23 25.99 -5.52
CA GLU A 599 -33.52 25.30 -5.59
C GLU A 599 -33.76 24.66 -6.96
N PHE A 600 -33.42 25.37 -8.04
CA PHE A 600 -33.46 24.83 -9.39
C PHE A 600 -32.49 23.65 -9.58
N ALA A 601 -31.23 23.81 -9.15
CA ALA A 601 -30.23 22.75 -9.27
C ALA A 601 -30.62 21.49 -8.46
N LEU A 602 -31.12 21.67 -7.24
CA LEU A 602 -31.54 20.59 -6.34
C LEU A 602 -32.79 19.87 -6.87
N SER A 603 -33.75 20.60 -7.44
CA SER A 603 -34.93 19.98 -8.04
C SER A 603 -34.62 19.23 -9.35
N ALA A 604 -33.61 19.66 -10.10
CA ALA A 604 -33.15 18.97 -11.31
C ALA A 604 -32.25 17.74 -11.02
N ALA A 605 -31.56 17.73 -9.87
CA ALA A 605 -30.55 16.74 -9.52
C ALA A 605 -30.96 15.26 -9.72
N PRO A 606 -32.14 14.78 -9.26
CA PRO A 606 -32.53 13.39 -9.44
C PRO A 606 -32.69 12.99 -10.92
N ASN A 607 -33.22 13.90 -11.75
CA ASN A 607 -33.40 13.67 -13.18
C ASN A 607 -32.05 13.64 -13.91
N VAL A 608 -31.12 14.53 -13.54
CA VAL A 608 -29.76 14.54 -14.10
C VAL A 608 -29.03 13.26 -13.73
N LEU A 609 -29.10 12.81 -12.48
CA LEU A 609 -28.51 11.54 -12.05
C LEU A 609 -29.07 10.36 -12.86
N TYR A 610 -30.39 10.29 -13.03
CA TYR A 610 -31.03 9.24 -13.82
C TYR A 610 -30.58 9.28 -15.29
N ALA A 611 -30.50 10.47 -15.90
CA ALA A 611 -30.02 10.63 -17.27
C ALA A 611 -28.56 10.18 -17.43
N ARG A 612 -27.67 10.55 -16.48
CA ARG A 612 -26.27 10.12 -16.48
C ARG A 612 -26.14 8.61 -16.32
N TYR A 613 -26.95 8.00 -15.47
CA TYR A 613 -27.00 6.54 -15.35
C TYR A 613 -27.46 5.88 -16.66
N LYS A 614 -28.48 6.42 -17.32
CA LYS A 614 -28.95 5.88 -18.61
C LYS A 614 -27.89 5.99 -19.71
N GLN A 615 -27.12 7.08 -19.73
CA GLN A 615 -26.09 7.33 -20.74
C GLN A 615 -24.80 6.52 -20.51
N TYR A 616 -24.33 6.43 -19.27
CA TYR A 616 -22.98 5.93 -18.94
C TYR A 616 -23.00 4.80 -17.91
N GLY A 617 -24.16 4.26 -17.57
CA GLY A 617 -24.33 3.23 -16.55
C GLY A 617 -23.86 3.70 -15.17
N GLN A 618 -23.24 2.79 -14.42
CA GLN A 618 -22.81 3.06 -13.05
C GLN A 618 -21.65 4.08 -12.99
N LEU A 619 -20.81 4.16 -14.02
CA LEU A 619 -19.75 5.17 -14.10
C LEU A 619 -20.31 6.60 -14.22
N GLY A 620 -21.47 6.76 -14.88
CA GLY A 620 -22.18 8.05 -14.93
C GLY A 620 -22.61 8.53 -13.55
N VAL A 621 -23.03 7.60 -12.69
CA VAL A 621 -23.38 7.91 -11.28
C VAL A 621 -22.15 8.35 -10.51
N LEU A 622 -21.01 7.66 -10.68
CA LEU A 622 -19.76 8.02 -10.01
C LEU A 622 -19.27 9.43 -10.39
N ALA A 623 -19.29 9.76 -11.69
CA ALA A 623 -18.92 11.09 -12.16
C ALA A 623 -19.90 12.18 -11.68
N TRP A 624 -21.20 11.89 -11.66
CA TRP A 624 -22.18 12.81 -11.13
C TRP A 624 -22.02 13.06 -9.62
N CYS A 625 -21.57 12.06 -8.85
CA CYS A 625 -21.33 12.21 -7.41
C CYS A 625 -20.24 13.26 -7.10
N SER A 626 -19.25 13.47 -7.97
CA SER A 626 -18.28 14.56 -7.78
C SER A 626 -18.91 15.94 -8.03
N GLU A 627 -19.72 16.09 -9.08
CA GLU A 627 -20.46 17.33 -9.37
C GLU A 627 -21.43 17.67 -8.22
N PHE A 628 -22.13 16.66 -7.70
CA PHE A 628 -23.02 16.81 -6.56
C PHE A 628 -22.26 17.18 -5.27
N GLY A 629 -21.04 16.67 -5.09
CA GLY A 629 -20.16 17.05 -3.99
C GLY A 629 -19.83 18.56 -3.99
N GLU A 630 -19.54 19.13 -5.15
CA GLU A 630 -19.29 20.57 -5.31
C GLU A 630 -20.55 21.40 -5.01
N LEU A 631 -21.72 20.94 -5.45
CA LEU A 631 -23.00 21.58 -5.12
C LEU A 631 -23.21 21.62 -3.59
N ILE A 632 -22.91 20.54 -2.87
CA ILE A 632 -23.01 20.46 -1.41
C ILE A 632 -22.07 21.48 -0.75
N ASP A 633 -20.84 21.63 -1.23
CA ASP A 633 -19.87 22.53 -0.64
C ASP A 633 -20.24 24.00 -0.84
N ASN A 634 -20.79 24.36 -2.00
CA ASN A 634 -21.32 25.71 -2.25
C ASN A 634 -22.57 26.00 -1.40
N LEU A 635 -23.45 25.00 -1.23
CA LEU A 635 -24.62 25.13 -0.38
C LEU A 635 -24.24 25.29 1.11
N LYS A 636 -23.15 24.65 1.54
CA LYS A 636 -22.59 24.80 2.89
C LYS A 636 -22.09 26.20 3.16
N ASP A 637 -21.32 26.75 2.23
CA ASP A 637 -20.83 28.13 2.32
C ASP A 637 -21.98 29.15 2.44
N LEU A 638 -23.06 28.97 1.66
CA LEU A 638 -24.27 29.78 1.76
C LEU A 638 -24.92 29.70 3.15
N GLY A 639 -25.01 28.49 3.71
CA GLY A 639 -25.58 28.29 5.04
C GLY A 639 -24.70 28.83 6.17
N PHE A 640 -23.38 28.70 6.09
CA PHE A 640 -22.47 29.29 7.08
C PHE A 640 -22.50 30.82 7.08
N LYS A 641 -22.78 31.44 5.93
CA LYS A 641 -23.02 32.89 5.81
C LYS A 641 -24.37 33.35 6.40
N GLY A 642 -25.22 32.42 6.85
CA GLY A 642 -26.57 32.72 7.34
C GLY A 642 -27.56 33.13 6.24
N ASN A 643 -27.20 32.89 4.97
CA ASN A 643 -27.94 33.37 3.80
C ASN A 643 -28.83 32.29 3.16
N MET A 644 -28.93 31.10 3.77
CA MET A 644 -29.75 30.01 3.26
C MET A 644 -31.22 30.19 3.66
N PHE A 645 -32.12 30.11 2.67
CA PHE A 645 -33.55 30.17 2.93
C PHE A 645 -34.10 28.82 3.40
N VAL A 646 -35.20 28.88 4.17
CA VAL A 646 -35.91 27.68 4.64
C VAL A 646 -36.44 26.85 3.47
N ALA A 647 -36.87 27.50 2.39
CA ALA A 647 -37.30 26.85 1.16
C ALA A 647 -36.15 26.01 0.55
N THR A 648 -34.96 26.61 0.42
CA THR A 648 -33.78 25.94 -0.12
C THR A 648 -33.33 24.77 0.74
N ARG A 649 -33.34 24.92 2.08
CA ARG A 649 -33.08 23.81 3.03
C ARG A 649 -34.09 22.67 2.86
N THR A 650 -35.37 23.00 2.73
CA THR A 650 -36.45 22.02 2.57
C THR A 650 -36.34 21.29 1.24
N GLN A 651 -36.05 22.01 0.15
CA GLN A 651 -35.83 21.43 -1.17
C GLN A 651 -34.61 20.50 -1.16
N ALA A 652 -33.52 20.88 -0.50
CA ALA A 652 -32.33 20.04 -0.40
C ALA A 652 -32.60 18.72 0.35
N LEU A 653 -33.35 18.76 1.46
CA LEU A 653 -33.77 17.56 2.19
C LEU A 653 -34.68 16.66 1.33
N ARG A 654 -35.62 17.24 0.59
CA ARG A 654 -36.49 16.51 -0.35
C ARG A 654 -35.66 15.84 -1.45
N THR A 655 -34.69 16.56 -2.03
CA THR A 655 -33.78 16.00 -3.04
C THR A 655 -32.99 14.81 -2.47
N CYS A 656 -32.51 14.88 -1.23
CA CYS A 656 -31.84 13.74 -0.59
C CYS A 656 -32.74 12.48 -0.52
N GLU A 657 -34.02 12.65 -0.16
CA GLU A 657 -34.99 11.53 -0.13
C GLU A 657 -35.25 10.96 -1.54
N GLU A 658 -35.41 11.83 -2.54
CA GLU A 658 -35.64 11.42 -3.92
C GLU A 658 -34.44 10.67 -4.51
N LEU A 659 -33.21 11.11 -4.21
CA LEU A 659 -31.98 10.43 -4.61
C LEU A 659 -31.90 9.02 -4.01
N LEU A 660 -32.17 8.85 -2.71
CA LEU A 660 -32.15 7.53 -2.08
C LEU A 660 -33.24 6.60 -2.62
N LYS A 661 -34.45 7.14 -2.88
CA LYS A 661 -35.52 6.38 -3.55
C LYS A 661 -35.10 5.91 -4.94
N LEU A 662 -34.47 6.80 -5.72
CA LEU A 662 -33.95 6.48 -7.05
C LEU A 662 -32.89 5.38 -6.97
N THR A 663 -31.94 5.48 -6.02
CA THR A 663 -30.91 4.47 -5.79
C THR A 663 -31.48 3.11 -5.42
N LYS A 664 -32.52 3.07 -4.57
CA LYS A 664 -33.10 1.82 -4.07
C LYS A 664 -33.99 1.11 -5.09
N HIS A 665 -34.72 1.87 -5.91
CA HIS A 665 -35.78 1.31 -6.75
C HIS A 665 -35.51 1.38 -8.26
N SER A 666 -34.75 2.38 -8.72
CA SER A 666 -34.64 2.69 -10.15
C SER A 666 -33.25 2.43 -10.73
N LEU A 667 -32.20 2.48 -9.91
CA LEU A 667 -30.82 2.27 -10.35
C LEU A 667 -30.35 0.85 -10.00
N ASP A 668 -30.10 0.00 -11.00
CA ASP A 668 -29.42 -1.29 -10.79
C ASP A 668 -27.92 -1.07 -10.63
N LEU A 669 -27.52 -0.60 -9.45
CA LEU A 669 -26.12 -0.37 -9.06
C LEU A 669 -25.52 -1.65 -8.45
N LYS A 670 -24.81 -2.40 -9.29
CA LYS A 670 -24.08 -3.62 -8.87
C LYS A 670 -22.79 -3.31 -8.11
N MET A 671 -22.12 -2.19 -8.43
CA MET A 671 -20.90 -1.76 -7.75
C MET A 671 -21.21 -1.11 -6.40
N GLN A 672 -21.02 -1.87 -5.33
CA GLN A 672 -21.30 -1.42 -3.96
C GLN A 672 -20.52 -0.15 -3.56
N ILE A 673 -19.32 0.05 -4.10
CA ILE A 673 -18.54 1.27 -3.84
C ILE A 673 -19.27 2.54 -4.31
N ILE A 674 -20.03 2.45 -5.40
CA ILE A 674 -20.79 3.58 -5.95
C ILE A 674 -22.01 3.87 -5.07
N VAL A 675 -22.70 2.82 -4.59
CA VAL A 675 -23.81 2.94 -3.64
C VAL A 675 -23.34 3.59 -2.34
N MET A 676 -22.20 3.15 -1.81
CA MET A 676 -21.59 3.74 -0.61
C MET A 676 -21.17 5.18 -0.84
N TYR A 677 -20.55 5.49 -1.98
CA TYR A 677 -20.08 6.85 -2.26
C TYR A 677 -21.26 7.82 -2.40
N LEU A 678 -22.29 7.48 -3.19
CA LEU A 678 -23.51 8.28 -3.33
C LEU A 678 -24.21 8.48 -1.97
N SER A 679 -24.36 7.41 -1.19
CA SER A 679 -24.97 7.47 0.15
C SER A 679 -24.16 8.36 1.10
N SER A 680 -22.83 8.35 1.01
CA SER A 680 -21.98 9.22 1.82
C SER A 680 -22.12 10.69 1.47
N GLN A 681 -22.31 11.05 0.19
CA GLN A 681 -22.61 12.43 -0.22
C GLN A 681 -23.96 12.88 0.30
N VAL A 682 -25.00 12.04 0.19
CA VAL A 682 -26.34 12.34 0.73
C VAL A 682 -26.28 12.50 2.26
N ALA A 683 -25.57 11.63 2.97
CA ALA A 683 -25.39 11.72 4.41
C ALA A 683 -24.64 12.99 4.82
N ARG A 684 -23.61 13.38 4.05
CA ARG A 684 -22.84 14.62 4.26
C ARG A 684 -23.72 15.86 4.13
N LEU A 685 -24.66 15.88 3.18
CA LEU A 685 -25.61 16.96 3.02
C LEU A 685 -26.66 16.98 4.14
N ARG A 686 -27.27 15.83 4.45
CA ARG A 686 -28.28 15.72 5.53
C ARG A 686 -27.73 16.13 6.90
N ARG A 687 -26.52 15.71 7.27
CA ARG A 687 -25.88 16.11 8.53
C ARG A 687 -25.64 17.61 8.62
N PHE A 688 -25.42 18.28 7.49
CA PHE A 688 -25.27 19.72 7.46
C PHE A 688 -26.61 20.43 7.59
N LEU A 689 -27.63 19.94 6.88
CA LEU A 689 -28.96 20.53 6.93
C LEU A 689 -29.71 20.23 8.24
N ASP A 690 -29.44 19.10 8.88
CA ASP A 690 -30.16 18.64 10.07
C ASP A 690 -29.26 17.75 10.94
N GLY A 691 -28.35 18.39 11.70
CA GLY A 691 -27.29 17.71 12.45
C GLY A 691 -27.78 16.84 13.60
N ASP A 692 -28.96 17.15 14.15
CA ASP A 692 -29.54 16.42 15.29
C ASP A 692 -30.32 15.18 14.86
N LYS A 693 -30.74 15.11 13.60
CA LYS A 693 -31.56 14.01 13.10
C LYS A 693 -30.68 12.86 12.60
N THR A 694 -30.89 11.68 13.16
CA THR A 694 -30.33 10.41 12.65
C THR A 694 -31.21 9.89 11.51
N TRP A 695 -30.56 9.32 10.49
CA TRP A 695 -31.22 8.81 9.29
C TRP A 695 -30.78 7.36 9.06
N ASP A 696 -31.74 6.45 8.93
CA ASP A 696 -31.50 5.01 8.79
C ASP A 696 -32.03 4.45 7.45
N ASP A 697 -32.41 5.33 6.52
CA ASP A 697 -33.01 5.00 5.22
C ASP A 697 -31.98 4.80 4.09
N TYR A 698 -30.69 4.72 4.43
CA TYR A 698 -29.62 4.47 3.46
C TYR A 698 -29.68 3.03 2.92
N PRO A 699 -29.37 2.80 1.63
CA PRO A 699 -29.30 1.45 1.08
C PRO A 699 -28.19 0.65 1.76
N GLU A 700 -28.52 -0.54 2.23
CA GLU A 700 -27.54 -1.47 2.81
C GLU A 700 -26.61 -2.01 1.71
N PRO A 701 -25.28 -1.91 1.87
CA PRO A 701 -24.36 -2.42 0.89
C PRO A 701 -24.41 -3.96 0.86
N GLN A 702 -24.74 -4.52 -0.30
CA GLN A 702 -24.75 -5.96 -0.52
C GLN A 702 -23.36 -6.41 -1.00
N PHE A 703 -22.44 -6.64 -0.06
CA PHE A 703 -21.19 -7.31 -0.40
C PHE A 703 -21.46 -8.77 -0.76
N PRO A 704 -20.80 -9.34 -1.78
CA PRO A 704 -20.89 -10.77 -2.06
C PRO A 704 -20.57 -11.54 -0.77
N ASP A 705 -21.47 -12.42 -0.34
CA ASP A 705 -21.23 -13.24 0.85
C ASP A 705 -20.00 -14.11 0.59
N TYR A 706 -18.88 -13.74 1.21
CA TYR A 706 -17.61 -14.45 1.06
C TYR A 706 -17.73 -15.93 1.46
N LYS A 707 -18.73 -16.29 2.29
CA LYS A 707 -19.01 -17.68 2.66
C LYS A 707 -19.44 -18.55 1.47
N LYS A 708 -20.11 -17.98 0.47
CA LYS A 708 -20.43 -18.72 -0.77
C LYS A 708 -19.18 -19.08 -1.57
N TYR A 709 -18.16 -18.21 -1.54
CA TYR A 709 -16.91 -18.43 -2.27
C TYR A 709 -15.90 -19.30 -1.51
N SER A 710 -15.94 -19.31 -0.17
CA SER A 710 -15.10 -20.21 0.63
C SER A 710 -15.45 -21.68 0.44
N ASN A 711 -16.72 -22.01 0.17
CA ASN A 711 -17.13 -23.40 -0.07
C ASN A 711 -16.70 -23.91 -1.45
N LEU A 712 -16.72 -23.04 -2.47
CA LEU A 712 -16.19 -23.38 -3.80
C LEU A 712 -14.68 -23.62 -3.76
N ALA A 713 -13.92 -22.84 -2.97
CA ALA A 713 -12.49 -23.05 -2.82
C ALA A 713 -12.13 -24.39 -2.14
N GLY A 714 -13.03 -24.93 -1.31
CA GLY A 714 -12.88 -26.25 -0.70
C GLY A 714 -13.29 -27.43 -1.60
N GLU A 715 -13.97 -27.17 -2.72
CA GLU A 715 -14.40 -28.21 -3.68
C GLU A 715 -13.38 -28.37 -4.83
N PHE A 716 -12.48 -27.39 -5.03
CA PHE A 716 -11.38 -27.45 -5.98
C PHE A 716 -10.04 -27.89 -5.35
N ALA A 717 -10.00 -28.11 -4.03
CA ALA A 717 -8.86 -28.66 -3.28
C ALA A 717 -9.18 -30.11 -2.87
#